data_AF-B4Q068-F1
#
_entry.id   AF-B4Q068-F1
#
_cell.length_a   1.000
_cell.length_b   1.000
_cell.length_c   1.000
_cell.angle_alpha   90.00
_cell.angle_beta   90.00
_cell.angle_gamma   90.00
#
_symmetry.space_group_name_H-M   'P 1'
#
loop_
_entity.id
_entity.type
_entity.pdbx_description
1 polymer ?
#
loop_
_entity_poly.entity_id
_entity_poly.type
_entity_poly.pdbx_seq_one_letter_code
_entity_poly.pdbx_strand_id
1 'polypeptide(L)'
;MHKASTSSANRANFQGNHKTQKSPNNGKAKAKKSPNTDINVADVEMLLNPRSNLTKEQKERRKMMEGFVTKTFERAENESDGSDIDTSASTSNKGKSKAARPTDRKRRLQAEDSPPADANNNNTKNGKDGKVSKESASTQGASATKRKPPRSQGLEHTSPIQVDGEALACPLVRKSLPAAGASGASGPAKSCPLPEKRKSLPAGAAKSKSQVIKQEALEEASNEAQLLALPIETHKTDSIEEGRRVLQWLLNPIKVNHFFDDFWEHTAFVVQRKNPHYYSKLISFKMIDEMLVRHRLDFTINVDVTTYKNGKRETLNPEGRALPPVVWGLYSEGCSIRILNPSTYLVGLRQVCSIMQEFFHCLVGANVYLTPPNSQGFAPHYDDIEAFVIQVEGRKRWRLYEPPSGSDQLCRNSSSNFDQEQLGEPILDEVLEAGDLLYFPRGTVHQAITEEEQHSLHITLSVYQQQAYVNLLEKLMPIVLKKAIKQSVALRRGLPLHTFHVLGEAQRANRSDSRNQLVENVQKLVTKHLMPSAQDIDEAVDQLAKKFQHEALPPIILPEEQVRTVFGSRSTADEQGNAICDYEFDTKTSVRLLRANILRLVTEEDGSVRIYHHVDNGFEYCKYEPIFMEILPEEAAAVELLISAYPYYLTVGQMPLDSAARKVEVVTALWERGLLMTEKPFK
;
A
#
# COMPACT_ATOMS: atom_id res chain seq x y z
N MET A 1 33.14 -20.87 42.88
CA MET A 1 34.18 -21.86 43.21
C MET A 1 35.55 -21.25 42.91
N HIS A 2 36.39 -21.17 43.96
CA HIS A 2 37.84 -20.97 44.05
C HIS A 2 38.60 -20.17 42.96
N LYS A 3 39.16 -18.99 43.32
CA LYS A 3 40.51 -18.69 43.91
C LYS A 3 41.44 -18.19 42.78
N ALA A 4 42.36 -17.23 42.90
CA ALA A 4 43.10 -16.64 44.02
C ALA A 4 43.68 -15.25 43.59
N SER A 5 43.81 -14.27 44.49
CA SER A 5 45.08 -13.75 45.10
C SER A 5 45.82 -12.69 44.25
N THR A 6 46.37 -11.56 44.72
CA THR A 6 46.78 -11.11 46.08
C THR A 6 47.29 -9.64 46.05
N SER A 7 46.96 -8.89 47.13
CA SER A 7 47.76 -7.93 47.96
C SER A 7 48.64 -6.82 47.32
N SER A 8 48.77 -5.58 47.84
CA SER A 8 49.02 -5.15 49.24
C SER A 8 48.90 -3.60 49.40
N ALA A 9 48.28 -3.09 50.48
CA ALA A 9 48.84 -2.29 51.62
C ALA A 9 49.14 -0.79 51.32
N ASN A 10 48.74 0.26 52.07
CA ASN A 10 48.73 0.57 53.53
C ASN A 10 47.79 1.80 53.82
N ARG A 11 46.91 1.79 54.87
CA ARG A 11 46.97 2.49 56.20
C ARG A 11 47.07 4.05 56.15
N ALA A 12 46.37 4.90 56.92
CA ALA A 12 45.73 4.81 58.25
C ALA A 12 44.69 5.96 58.53
N ASN A 13 43.94 5.78 59.63
CA ASN A 13 42.77 6.50 60.20
C ASN A 13 42.96 7.93 60.74
N PHE A 14 41.83 8.66 60.88
CA PHE A 14 41.53 9.53 62.03
C PHE A 14 40.01 9.54 62.36
N GLN A 15 39.64 9.46 63.66
CA GLN A 15 38.29 9.39 64.23
C GLN A 15 38.11 10.47 65.35
N GLY A 16 36.85 10.87 65.60
CA GLY A 16 36.35 11.57 66.81
C GLY A 16 35.77 12.98 66.53
N ASN A 17 34.69 13.50 67.13
CA ASN A 17 33.84 13.04 68.24
C ASN A 17 32.56 13.94 68.37
N HIS A 18 31.43 13.32 68.78
CA HIS A 18 30.27 13.80 69.59
C HIS A 18 29.68 15.24 69.56
N LYS A 19 28.33 15.36 69.44
CA LYS A 19 27.38 15.68 70.54
C LYS A 19 25.89 15.70 70.13
N THR A 20 25.04 15.38 71.11
CA THR A 20 23.60 15.04 71.15
C THR A 20 22.64 16.22 71.40
N GLN A 21 21.36 16.17 70.97
CA GLN A 21 20.17 16.52 71.80
C GLN A 21 18.78 16.11 71.22
N LYS A 22 17.78 16.05 72.13
CA LYS A 22 16.53 15.27 72.21
C LYS A 22 15.28 15.73 71.40
N SER A 23 14.35 14.77 71.20
CA SER A 23 12.95 14.75 70.67
C SER A 23 11.88 15.45 71.59
N PRO A 24 10.52 15.29 71.46
CA PRO A 24 9.63 14.61 70.46
C PRO A 24 8.26 15.32 70.11
N ASN A 25 7.48 14.70 69.21
CA ASN A 25 6.01 14.40 69.25
C ASN A 25 5.13 14.69 68.00
N ASN A 26 4.61 13.58 67.44
CA ASN A 26 3.27 13.28 66.90
C ASN A 26 2.61 14.04 65.73
N GLY A 27 2.43 13.31 64.62
CA GLY A 27 1.37 13.48 63.63
C GLY A 27 1.40 12.35 62.58
N LYS A 28 0.57 11.31 62.74
CA LYS A 28 0.50 10.14 61.83
C LYS A 28 -0.27 10.47 60.54
N ALA A 29 0.34 10.26 59.38
CA ALA A 29 -0.34 9.84 58.15
C ALA A 29 0.61 8.96 57.31
N LYS A 30 0.17 7.74 56.96
CA LYS A 30 0.96 6.73 56.22
C LYS A 30 1.10 7.15 54.76
N ALA A 31 2.31 7.51 54.32
CA ALA A 31 2.66 7.58 52.90
C ALA A 31 3.01 6.18 52.38
N LYS A 32 2.23 5.68 51.41
CA LYS A 32 2.61 4.54 50.56
C LYS A 32 3.75 4.98 49.65
N LYS A 33 4.85 4.23 49.63
CA LYS A 33 5.90 4.34 48.61
C LYS A 33 5.27 4.12 47.22
N SER A 34 5.39 5.08 46.32
CA SER A 34 5.18 4.88 44.88
C SER A 34 6.31 3.98 44.34
N PRO A 35 6.01 2.94 43.55
CA PRO A 35 7.04 2.18 42.84
C PRO A 35 7.62 3.06 41.73
N ASN A 36 8.93 2.96 41.51
CA ASN A 36 9.68 3.67 40.47
C ASN A 36 9.04 3.39 39.09
N THR A 37 8.49 4.41 38.43
CA THR A 37 7.79 4.32 37.12
C THR A 37 8.68 4.76 35.97
N ASP A 38 9.83 4.11 35.79
CA ASP A 38 10.65 4.28 34.59
C ASP A 38 10.33 3.14 33.61
N ILE A 39 9.68 3.50 32.48
CA ILE A 39 9.41 2.62 31.34
C ILE A 39 10.73 2.37 30.62
N ASN A 40 11.17 1.13 30.50
CA ASN A 40 12.39 0.79 29.75
C ASN A 40 12.07 0.16 28.37
N VAL A 41 13.08 -0.03 27.53
CA VAL A 41 12.94 -0.60 26.17
C VAL A 41 12.25 -1.97 26.18
N ALA A 42 12.52 -2.81 27.19
CA ALA A 42 11.88 -4.13 27.31
C ALA A 42 10.38 -4.02 27.65
N ASP A 43 9.97 -2.99 28.40
CA ASP A 43 8.56 -2.70 28.64
C ASP A 43 7.85 -2.26 27.34
N VAL A 44 8.53 -1.50 26.49
CA VAL A 44 8.02 -1.07 25.17
C VAL A 44 7.90 -2.28 24.21
N GLU A 45 8.93 -3.12 24.10
CA GLU A 45 8.88 -4.35 23.28
C GLU A 45 7.72 -5.27 23.70
N MET A 46 7.47 -5.37 25.00
CA MET A 46 6.39 -6.20 25.54
C MET A 46 4.98 -5.66 25.20
N LEU A 47 4.83 -4.34 25.07
CA LEU A 47 3.59 -3.70 24.60
C LEU A 47 3.41 -3.88 23.08
N LEU A 48 4.50 -3.79 22.31
CA LEU A 48 4.49 -3.86 20.85
C LEU A 48 4.27 -5.26 20.28
N ASN A 49 4.50 -6.32 21.07
CA ASN A 49 4.47 -7.70 20.57
C ASN A 49 3.34 -8.55 21.19
N PRO A 50 2.10 -8.45 20.69
CA PRO A 50 0.91 -9.05 21.31
C PRO A 50 0.92 -10.59 21.36
N ARG A 51 1.80 -11.25 20.60
CA ARG A 51 1.87 -12.72 20.44
C ARG A 51 3.02 -13.40 21.18
N SER A 52 3.73 -12.71 22.06
CA SER A 52 4.83 -13.30 22.84
C SER A 52 4.34 -14.21 23.97
N ASN A 53 5.00 -15.37 24.17
CA ASN A 53 4.79 -16.23 25.33
C ASN A 53 5.39 -15.57 26.59
N LEU A 54 4.63 -14.66 27.20
CA LEU A 54 5.04 -13.92 28.40
C LEU A 54 4.93 -14.80 29.66
N THR A 55 5.93 -14.71 30.54
CA THR A 55 5.87 -15.25 31.91
C THR A 55 4.74 -14.57 32.72
N LYS A 56 4.33 -15.16 33.85
CA LYS A 56 3.28 -14.56 34.70
C LYS A 56 3.66 -13.15 35.18
N GLU A 57 4.92 -12.94 35.56
CA GLU A 57 5.46 -11.64 35.96
C GLU A 57 5.44 -10.63 34.82
N GLN A 58 5.80 -11.04 33.60
CA GLN A 58 5.72 -10.18 32.41
C GLN A 58 4.28 -9.83 32.05
N LYS A 59 3.31 -10.76 32.18
CA LYS A 59 1.88 -10.44 31.98
C LYS A 59 1.37 -9.41 32.99
N GLU A 60 1.77 -9.51 34.26
CA GLU A 60 1.42 -8.52 35.30
C GLU A 60 2.08 -7.16 35.03
N ARG A 61 3.36 -7.15 34.63
CA ARG A 61 4.09 -5.94 34.19
C ARG A 61 3.39 -5.28 33.00
N ARG A 62 3.03 -6.05 31.97
CA ARG A 62 2.31 -5.55 30.78
C ARG A 62 0.97 -4.92 31.15
N LYS A 63 0.18 -5.58 32.00
CA LYS A 63 -1.12 -5.03 32.45
C LYS A 63 -0.95 -3.74 33.26
N MET A 64 0.10 -3.63 34.07
CA MET A 64 0.45 -2.40 34.78
C MET A 64 0.80 -1.28 33.79
N MET A 65 1.60 -1.60 32.76
CA MET A 65 2.02 -0.69 31.70
C MET A 65 0.85 -0.20 30.85
N GLU A 66 -0.01 -1.10 30.37
CA GLU A 66 -1.25 -0.76 29.65
C GLU A 66 -2.10 0.22 30.47
N GLY A 67 -2.29 -0.05 31.78
CA GLY A 67 -3.02 0.86 32.66
C GLY A 67 -2.33 2.20 32.95
N PHE A 68 -0.99 2.24 32.94
CA PHE A 68 -0.24 3.49 33.06
C PHE A 68 -0.36 4.33 31.80
N VAL A 69 -0.26 3.71 30.62
CA VAL A 69 -0.45 4.35 29.32
C VAL A 69 -1.86 4.94 29.25
N THR A 70 -2.91 4.18 29.54
CA THR A 70 -4.30 4.67 29.57
C THR A 70 -4.48 5.85 30.53
N LYS A 71 -3.99 5.77 31.78
CA LYS A 71 -4.13 6.86 32.76
C LYS A 71 -3.34 8.12 32.41
N THR A 72 -2.18 7.96 31.78
CA THR A 72 -1.36 9.10 31.35
C THR A 72 -2.07 9.84 30.22
N PHE A 73 -2.75 9.10 29.33
CA PHE A 73 -3.59 9.68 28.29
C PHE A 73 -4.86 10.35 28.86
N GLU A 74 -5.59 9.71 29.77
CA GLU A 74 -6.77 10.30 30.43
C GLU A 74 -6.44 11.58 31.22
N ARG A 75 -5.21 11.69 31.76
CA ARG A 75 -4.76 12.89 32.47
C ARG A 75 -4.38 14.03 31.52
N ALA A 76 -3.79 13.71 30.37
CA ALA A 76 -3.46 14.70 29.35
C ALA A 76 -4.73 15.35 28.75
N GLU A 77 -5.83 14.59 28.60
CA GLU A 77 -7.11 15.12 28.12
C GLU A 77 -7.80 16.09 29.10
N ASN A 78 -7.48 16.03 30.40
CA ASN A 78 -8.11 16.87 31.43
C ASN A 78 -7.30 18.14 31.79
N GLU A 79 -6.06 18.29 31.30
CA GLU A 79 -5.18 19.41 31.66
C GLU A 79 -5.02 20.47 30.53
N SER A 80 -5.74 20.37 29.40
CA SER A 80 -5.55 21.25 28.23
C SER A 80 -6.52 22.45 28.07
N ASP A 81 -7.35 22.76 29.08
CA ASP A 81 -8.24 23.94 29.08
C ASP A 81 -7.70 25.02 30.04
N GLY A 82 -7.02 26.06 29.51
CA GLY A 82 -6.76 27.29 30.27
C GLY A 82 -5.55 28.15 29.89
N SER A 83 -5.86 29.34 29.34
CA SER A 83 -5.17 30.65 29.46
C SER A 83 -4.15 31.13 28.39
N ASP A 84 -4.54 32.25 27.77
CA ASP A 84 -3.80 33.20 26.93
C ASP A 84 -2.69 33.97 27.69
N ILE A 85 -1.66 34.48 26.99
CA ILE A 85 -1.16 35.88 27.08
C ILE A 85 -0.05 36.15 26.03
N ASP A 86 -0.18 37.35 25.47
CA ASP A 86 0.51 38.07 24.40
C ASP A 86 1.93 38.58 24.76
N THR A 87 2.84 38.73 23.76
CA THR A 87 3.64 39.95 23.45
C THR A 87 4.90 39.71 22.60
N SER A 88 5.07 40.62 21.63
CA SER A 88 6.06 40.81 20.56
C SER A 88 7.46 41.32 20.96
N ALA A 89 8.50 41.03 20.16
CA ALA A 89 9.51 42.01 19.68
C ALA A 89 10.49 41.44 18.62
N SER A 90 10.66 42.18 17.52
CA SER A 90 11.52 41.91 16.35
C SER A 90 12.91 42.55 16.45
N THR A 91 13.93 42.00 15.76
CA THR A 91 15.01 42.79 15.12
C THR A 91 15.65 42.04 13.93
N SER A 92 15.72 42.72 12.79
CA SER A 92 16.29 42.30 11.50
C SER A 92 17.77 42.68 11.32
N ASN A 93 18.51 41.96 10.46
CA ASN A 93 19.58 42.60 9.67
C ASN A 93 19.84 41.90 8.31
N LYS A 94 19.97 42.72 7.26
CA LYS A 94 20.13 42.37 5.84
C LYS A 94 21.60 42.46 5.39
N GLY A 95 21.99 41.63 4.41
CA GLY A 95 23.20 41.83 3.59
C GLY A 95 23.11 41.11 2.23
N LYS A 96 23.30 41.84 1.13
CA LYS A 96 23.21 41.41 -0.29
C LYS A 96 24.62 41.22 -0.91
N SER A 97 24.83 40.25 -1.82
CA SER A 97 25.25 40.50 -3.23
C SER A 97 25.69 39.26 -4.06
N LYS A 98 24.93 39.02 -5.15
CA LYS A 98 25.22 38.62 -6.56
C LYS A 98 26.50 37.86 -7.04
N ALA A 99 26.21 36.71 -7.66
CA ALA A 99 26.41 36.30 -9.09
C ALA A 99 27.77 35.79 -9.64
N ALA A 100 27.77 34.56 -10.20
CA ALA A 100 27.92 34.24 -11.65
C ALA A 100 28.01 32.71 -11.93
N ARG A 101 27.37 32.23 -13.02
CA ARG A 101 27.29 30.84 -13.57
C ARG A 101 28.34 30.60 -14.69
N PRO A 102 28.62 29.35 -15.13
CA PRO A 102 28.02 28.77 -16.38
C PRO A 102 27.84 27.22 -16.39
N THR A 103 26.66 26.67 -16.70
CA THR A 103 26.16 26.04 -17.97
C THR A 103 26.77 24.71 -18.46
N ASP A 104 25.93 23.66 -18.58
CA ASP A 104 25.73 22.73 -19.74
C ASP A 104 24.96 21.46 -19.27
N ARG A 105 24.19 20.64 -20.01
CA ARG A 105 23.56 20.65 -21.35
C ARG A 105 22.58 19.45 -21.41
N LYS A 106 21.42 19.64 -22.05
CA LYS A 106 20.56 18.67 -22.79
C LYS A 106 20.20 17.30 -22.17
N ARG A 107 18.88 17.05 -22.00
CA ARG A 107 18.29 15.73 -22.26
C ARG A 107 16.94 15.80 -22.99
N ARG A 108 16.74 14.79 -23.81
CA ARG A 108 15.81 14.64 -24.93
C ARG A 108 14.62 13.79 -24.49
N LEU A 109 13.45 14.11 -25.04
CA LEU A 109 12.17 13.42 -24.89
C LEU A 109 12.24 11.96 -25.31
N GLN A 110 11.71 11.06 -24.49
CA GLN A 110 11.11 9.76 -24.84
C GLN A 110 10.30 9.29 -23.63
N ALA A 111 9.00 9.05 -23.81
CA ALA A 111 8.11 8.44 -22.85
C ALA A 111 7.52 7.20 -23.52
N GLU A 112 7.98 6.03 -23.08
CA GLU A 112 7.29 4.75 -23.19
C GLU A 112 7.42 4.10 -21.82
N ASP A 113 6.27 3.82 -21.20
CA ASP A 113 5.96 2.54 -20.56
C ASP A 113 4.58 2.69 -19.89
N SER A 114 3.60 2.00 -20.47
CA SER A 114 2.27 1.81 -19.89
C SER A 114 2.34 0.81 -18.75
N PRO A 115 1.47 0.91 -17.73
CA PRO A 115 1.40 -0.09 -16.67
C PRO A 115 1.06 -1.47 -17.26
N PRO A 116 1.41 -2.59 -16.58
CA PRO A 116 1.15 -3.92 -17.10
C PRO A 116 -0.35 -4.08 -17.34
N ALA A 117 -0.71 -4.37 -18.60
CA ALA A 117 -2.06 -4.74 -18.97
C ALA A 117 -2.47 -5.98 -18.19
N ASP A 118 -3.64 -5.94 -17.55
CA ASP A 118 -4.36 -7.15 -17.12
C ASP A 118 -4.39 -8.12 -18.30
N ALA A 119 -3.69 -9.25 -18.14
CA ALA A 119 -3.43 -10.21 -19.20
C ALA A 119 -4.70 -11.00 -19.56
N ASN A 120 -5.65 -10.36 -20.24
CA ASN A 120 -6.78 -11.05 -20.85
C ASN A 120 -6.38 -11.50 -22.27
N ASN A 121 -5.72 -12.65 -22.29
CA ASN A 121 -4.98 -13.23 -23.41
C ASN A 121 -5.92 -13.79 -24.50
N ASN A 122 -6.11 -13.05 -25.60
CA ASN A 122 -6.61 -13.62 -26.86
C ASN A 122 -5.41 -13.95 -27.75
N ASN A 123 -4.91 -15.18 -27.68
CA ASN A 123 -3.88 -15.67 -28.59
C ASN A 123 -4.34 -16.94 -29.31
N THR A 124 -5.27 -16.79 -30.26
CA THR A 124 -5.56 -17.84 -31.24
C THR A 124 -4.54 -17.79 -32.37
N LYS A 125 -3.67 -18.80 -32.42
CA LYS A 125 -2.84 -19.13 -33.58
C LYS A 125 -3.76 -19.39 -34.79
N ASN A 126 -3.63 -18.59 -35.83
CA ASN A 126 -3.91 -19.03 -37.20
C ASN A 126 -2.86 -18.43 -38.13
N GLY A 127 -2.04 -19.31 -38.72
CA GLY A 127 -1.13 -18.97 -39.80
C GLY A 127 -1.81 -19.09 -41.15
N LYS A 128 -1.53 -18.14 -42.05
CA LYS A 128 -0.98 -18.37 -43.40
C LYS A 128 -0.99 -17.06 -44.22
N ASP A 129 0.23 -16.63 -44.54
CA ASP A 129 0.71 -16.13 -45.83
C ASP A 129 -0.17 -15.19 -46.67
N GLY A 130 0.32 -13.94 -46.84
CA GLY A 130 -0.15 -13.01 -47.86
C GLY A 130 0.70 -11.73 -47.90
N LYS A 131 1.67 -11.70 -48.82
CA LYS A 131 2.71 -10.68 -49.03
C LYS A 131 2.20 -9.51 -49.90
N VAL A 132 2.99 -8.41 -49.93
CA VAL A 132 3.07 -7.32 -50.96
C VAL A 132 2.34 -6.02 -50.55
N SER A 133 2.85 -4.79 -50.64
CA SER A 133 4.20 -4.19 -50.76
C SER A 133 4.06 -2.68 -50.50
N LYS A 134 5.13 -2.05 -49.98
CA LYS A 134 5.29 -0.59 -49.78
C LYS A 134 5.20 0.20 -51.09
N GLU A 135 4.69 1.43 -51.01
CA GLU A 135 5.34 2.55 -51.67
C GLU A 135 5.09 3.88 -50.94
N SER A 136 6.14 4.69 -50.91
CA SER A 136 6.31 5.94 -50.18
C SER A 136 6.45 7.08 -51.17
N ALA A 137 5.87 8.25 -50.90
CA ALA A 137 6.32 9.50 -51.51
C ALA A 137 6.08 10.70 -50.59
N SER A 138 7.19 11.36 -50.30
CA SER A 138 7.39 12.64 -49.64
C SER A 138 7.00 13.82 -50.52
N THR A 139 6.47 14.93 -49.95
CA THR A 139 6.93 16.29 -50.28
C THR A 139 6.68 17.28 -49.14
N GLN A 140 7.60 18.25 -49.09
CA GLN A 140 7.88 19.24 -48.05
C GLN A 140 6.98 20.50 -48.10
N GLY A 141 6.93 21.19 -46.96
CA GLY A 141 7.16 22.65 -46.90
C GLY A 141 5.94 23.55 -46.66
N ALA A 142 5.85 24.15 -45.47
CA ALA A 142 5.94 25.61 -45.27
C ALA A 142 5.58 26.01 -43.83
N SER A 143 6.37 26.95 -43.29
CA SER A 143 6.31 27.53 -41.95
C SER A 143 5.18 28.54 -41.77
N ALA A 144 4.64 28.68 -40.55
CA ALA A 144 4.33 29.99 -39.95
C ALA A 144 3.99 29.92 -38.44
N THR A 145 4.80 30.66 -37.66
CA THR A 145 4.49 31.52 -36.49
C THR A 145 3.86 30.95 -35.20
N LYS A 146 4.71 31.01 -34.16
CA LYS A 146 4.48 30.79 -32.72
C LYS A 146 3.69 31.92 -32.05
N ARG A 147 2.78 31.57 -31.12
CA ARG A 147 2.47 32.32 -29.90
C ARG A 147 2.20 31.33 -28.74
N LYS A 148 2.93 31.47 -27.63
CA LYS A 148 2.74 30.75 -26.35
C LYS A 148 2.33 31.76 -25.27
N PRO A 149 1.43 31.43 -24.32
CA PRO A 149 1.27 32.16 -23.07
C PRO A 149 2.14 31.56 -21.94
N PRO A 150 2.31 32.28 -20.80
CA PRO A 150 3.41 32.07 -19.86
C PRO A 150 3.14 30.98 -18.82
N ARG A 151 4.26 30.50 -18.28
CA ARG A 151 4.46 29.38 -17.36
C ARG A 151 4.53 29.94 -15.93
N SER A 152 3.71 29.43 -15.01
CA SER A 152 3.85 29.69 -13.58
C SER A 152 5.07 28.93 -13.02
N GLN A 153 5.90 29.67 -12.30
CA GLN A 153 7.07 29.20 -11.55
C GLN A 153 6.63 28.90 -10.10
N GLY A 154 7.17 27.84 -9.49
CA GLY A 154 6.98 27.55 -8.07
C GLY A 154 7.95 26.49 -7.59
N LEU A 155 8.83 26.91 -6.67
CA LEU A 155 9.62 26.11 -5.71
C LEU A 155 10.80 25.28 -6.26
N GLU A 156 11.89 25.98 -6.58
CA GLU A 156 13.26 25.48 -6.40
C GLU A 156 14.06 26.53 -5.62
N HIS A 157 14.67 26.12 -4.50
CA HIS A 157 15.79 26.72 -3.73
C HIS A 157 15.52 26.80 -2.23
N THR A 158 15.96 25.78 -1.49
CA THR A 158 16.47 25.96 -0.12
C THR A 158 17.97 25.65 -0.16
N SER A 159 18.78 26.60 0.30
CA SER A 159 20.25 26.50 0.39
C SER A 159 20.61 26.33 1.86
N PRO A 160 21.60 25.50 2.24
CA PRO A 160 21.96 25.33 3.65
C PRO A 160 22.69 26.57 4.20
N ILE A 161 22.32 26.97 5.42
CA ILE A 161 22.94 28.05 6.21
C ILE A 161 24.15 27.47 6.96
N GLN A 162 25.31 28.13 6.86
CA GLN A 162 26.54 27.78 7.60
C GLN A 162 26.62 28.58 8.91
N VAL A 163 26.85 27.88 10.02
CA VAL A 163 27.35 28.45 11.29
C VAL A 163 28.39 27.46 11.86
N ASP A 164 29.58 27.97 12.21
CA ASP A 164 30.66 27.28 12.95
C ASP A 164 31.37 26.06 12.31
N GLY A 165 31.78 26.17 11.05
CA GLY A 165 32.97 25.43 10.55
C GLY A 165 32.86 23.91 10.39
N GLU A 166 31.73 23.29 10.72
CA GLU A 166 31.43 21.88 10.43
C GLU A 166 30.13 21.76 9.61
N ALA A 167 30.21 21.05 8.49
CA ALA A 167 29.10 20.91 7.54
C ALA A 167 28.08 19.88 8.03
N LEU A 168 26.99 20.34 8.66
CA LEU A 168 25.76 19.56 8.83
C LEU A 168 24.70 20.11 7.87
N ALA A 169 24.53 19.44 6.73
CA ALA A 169 23.38 19.67 5.85
C ALA A 169 23.15 18.48 4.91
N CYS A 170 21.98 17.86 5.02
CA CYS A 170 21.20 17.50 3.86
C CYS A 170 19.82 18.14 4.02
N PRO A 171 19.47 19.19 3.26
CA PRO A 171 18.06 19.50 3.05
C PRO A 171 17.52 18.30 2.28
N LEU A 172 16.51 17.61 2.80
CA LEU A 172 16.00 16.33 2.29
C LEU A 172 15.71 16.39 0.78
N VAL A 173 16.72 16.03 -0.03
CA VAL A 173 16.72 16.22 -1.48
C VAL A 173 15.86 15.14 -2.11
N ARG A 174 14.92 15.57 -2.97
CA ARG A 174 14.17 14.73 -3.88
C ARG A 174 15.16 14.02 -4.82
N LYS A 175 15.47 12.75 -4.59
CA LYS A 175 16.10 11.90 -5.60
C LYS A 175 15.00 11.17 -6.37
N SER A 176 14.44 11.80 -7.40
CA SER A 176 13.89 11.02 -8.50
C SER A 176 15.08 10.51 -9.33
N LEU A 177 15.32 9.21 -9.31
CA LEU A 177 16.29 8.63 -10.24
C LEU A 177 15.81 8.90 -11.67
N PRO A 178 16.67 9.36 -12.59
CA PRO A 178 16.30 9.45 -14.00
C PRO A 178 15.96 8.04 -14.48
N ALA A 179 14.91 7.90 -15.30
CA ALA A 179 14.63 6.69 -16.06
C ALA A 179 15.93 6.24 -16.74
N ALA A 180 16.58 5.25 -16.13
CA ALA A 180 17.79 4.68 -16.65
C ALA A 180 17.32 3.70 -17.72
N GLY A 181 17.41 4.13 -18.98
CA GLY A 181 17.45 3.22 -20.11
C GLY A 181 18.58 2.23 -19.88
N ALA A 182 18.24 1.08 -19.30
CA ALA A 182 19.12 -0.07 -19.20
C ALA A 182 19.16 -0.73 -20.58
N SER A 183 19.89 -0.11 -21.51
CA SER A 183 20.49 -0.82 -22.63
C SER A 183 21.52 -1.79 -22.05
N GLY A 184 21.09 -3.01 -21.74
CA GLY A 184 21.91 -4.02 -21.07
C GLY A 184 21.22 -5.37 -21.00
N ALA A 185 21.17 -6.07 -22.14
CA ALA A 185 21.02 -7.52 -22.27
C ALA A 185 20.00 -8.24 -21.34
N SER A 186 18.71 -8.20 -21.70
CA SER A 186 17.83 -9.34 -21.48
C SER A 186 17.02 -9.57 -22.75
N GLY A 187 17.25 -10.72 -23.40
CA GLY A 187 16.48 -11.14 -24.57
C GLY A 187 15.00 -11.33 -24.21
N PRO A 188 14.10 -11.45 -25.19
CA PRO A 188 12.70 -11.72 -24.90
C PRO A 188 12.68 -12.98 -24.04
N ALA A 189 12.01 -12.93 -22.90
CA ALA A 189 11.67 -14.14 -22.16
C ALA A 189 10.87 -15.02 -23.12
N LYS A 190 11.60 -15.91 -23.80
CA LYS A 190 11.03 -16.97 -24.61
C LYS A 190 10.15 -17.75 -23.65
N SER A 191 8.87 -17.77 -23.98
CA SER A 191 7.89 -18.77 -23.57
C SER A 191 8.57 -19.99 -22.95
N CYS A 192 8.51 -20.10 -21.63
CA CYS A 192 8.79 -21.38 -20.99
C CYS A 192 7.76 -22.37 -21.54
N PRO A 193 8.17 -23.54 -22.08
CA PRO A 193 7.22 -24.54 -22.50
C PRO A 193 6.42 -24.98 -21.27
N LEU A 194 5.09 -24.88 -21.37
CA LEU A 194 4.14 -25.41 -20.40
C LEU A 194 4.53 -26.85 -20.04
N PRO A 195 4.60 -27.23 -18.75
CA PRO A 195 4.81 -28.62 -18.39
C PRO A 195 3.61 -29.46 -18.86
N GLU A 196 3.88 -30.52 -19.63
CA GLU A 196 2.88 -31.51 -20.02
C GLU A 196 2.21 -32.14 -18.79
N LYS A 197 0.89 -32.35 -18.91
CA LYS A 197 -0.03 -33.12 -18.03
C LYS A 197 0.64 -33.76 -16.82
N ARG A 198 0.66 -33.05 -15.68
CA ARG A 198 0.94 -33.69 -14.39
C ARG A 198 -0.29 -34.47 -13.94
N LYS A 199 -0.11 -35.77 -13.72
CA LYS A 199 -1.09 -36.64 -13.07
C LYS A 199 -1.46 -36.06 -11.71
N SER A 200 -2.75 -35.93 -11.47
CA SER A 200 -3.35 -35.44 -10.23
C SER A 200 -2.82 -36.18 -9.01
N LEU A 201 -2.36 -35.41 -8.02
CA LEU A 201 -2.32 -35.85 -6.62
C LEU A 201 -3.77 -35.73 -6.09
N PRO A 202 -4.23 -36.64 -5.22
CA PRO A 202 -5.60 -36.59 -4.71
C PRO A 202 -5.79 -35.32 -3.89
N ALA A 203 -6.62 -34.40 -4.40
CA ALA A 203 -7.10 -33.26 -3.62
C ALA A 203 -7.99 -33.79 -2.50
N GLY A 204 -7.66 -33.43 -1.25
CA GLY A 204 -8.63 -33.50 -0.17
C GLY A 204 -9.77 -32.55 -0.51
N ALA A 205 -10.88 -33.10 -1.01
CA ALA A 205 -12.02 -32.34 -1.48
C ALA A 205 -12.77 -31.70 -0.30
N ALA A 206 -12.33 -30.52 0.13
CA ALA A 206 -13.21 -29.58 0.79
C ALA A 206 -14.02 -28.91 -0.33
N LYS A 207 -15.26 -29.37 -0.55
CA LYS A 207 -16.19 -28.73 -1.50
C LYS A 207 -16.32 -27.25 -1.12
N SER A 208 -16.03 -26.35 -2.04
CA SER A 208 -16.27 -24.92 -1.83
C SER A 208 -17.77 -24.71 -1.66
N LYS A 209 -18.16 -24.08 -0.55
CA LYS A 209 -19.56 -23.74 -0.27
C LYS A 209 -19.83 -22.35 -0.84
N SER A 210 -21.09 -22.09 -1.19
CA SER A 210 -21.60 -20.75 -1.43
C SER A 210 -22.72 -20.45 -0.43
N GLN A 211 -22.95 -19.18 -0.13
CA GLN A 211 -24.05 -18.76 0.75
C GLN A 211 -24.79 -17.54 0.20
N VAL A 212 -26.12 -17.53 0.35
CA VAL A 212 -26.97 -16.38 0.01
C VAL A 212 -27.56 -15.82 1.30
N ILE A 213 -27.25 -14.57 1.59
CA ILE A 213 -27.66 -13.88 2.80
C ILE A 213 -28.71 -12.83 2.40
N LYS A 214 -29.95 -13.07 2.82
CA LYS A 214 -31.09 -12.20 2.54
C LYS A 214 -31.27 -11.20 3.67
N GLN A 215 -31.21 -9.91 3.36
CA GLN A 215 -31.61 -8.86 4.30
C GLN A 215 -33.11 -8.59 4.11
N GLU A 216 -33.87 -8.55 5.21
CA GLU A 216 -35.25 -8.07 5.18
C GLU A 216 -35.24 -6.56 4.90
N ALA A 217 -36.20 -6.09 4.10
CA ALA A 217 -36.31 -4.68 3.75
C ALA A 217 -36.52 -3.88 5.06
N LEU A 218 -35.55 -3.06 5.43
CA LEU A 218 -35.68 -2.17 6.58
C LEU A 218 -36.72 -1.10 6.22
N GLU A 219 -37.78 -0.99 7.03
CA GLU A 219 -38.69 0.17 7.03
C GLU A 219 -37.85 1.43 7.27
N GLU A 220 -37.84 2.34 6.28
CA GLU A 220 -37.18 3.66 6.29
C GLU A 220 -35.87 3.72 7.10
N ALA A 221 -34.83 3.05 6.62
CA ALA A 221 -33.52 3.09 7.26
C ALA A 221 -32.89 4.49 7.12
N SER A 222 -33.09 5.32 8.14
CA SER A 222 -32.37 6.57 8.44
C SER A 222 -30.83 6.44 8.49
N ASN A 223 -30.25 5.32 8.07
CA ASN A 223 -28.82 5.04 7.98
C ASN A 223 -28.24 5.22 6.56
N GLU A 224 -29.07 5.40 5.52
CA GLU A 224 -28.64 5.48 4.11
C GLU A 224 -27.74 6.70 3.79
N ALA A 225 -27.80 7.75 4.59
CA ALA A 225 -26.97 8.94 4.44
C ALA A 225 -25.78 8.99 5.42
N GLN A 226 -25.76 8.17 6.47
CA GLN A 226 -24.80 8.32 7.57
C GLN A 226 -23.50 7.52 7.39
N LEU A 227 -23.47 6.45 6.61
CA LEU A 227 -22.29 5.55 6.60
C LEU A 227 -21.15 5.97 5.65
N LEU A 228 -21.41 6.80 4.64
CA LEU A 228 -20.36 7.54 3.93
C LEU A 228 -20.17 8.96 4.48
N ALA A 229 -20.88 9.33 5.57
CA ALA A 229 -20.59 10.59 6.23
C ALA A 229 -19.13 10.52 6.73
N LEU A 230 -18.39 11.58 6.45
CA LEU A 230 -17.04 11.74 6.97
C LEU A 230 -17.12 11.70 8.51
N PRO A 231 -16.16 11.04 9.18
CA PRO A 231 -16.15 11.02 10.63
C PRO A 231 -16.09 12.45 11.19
N ILE A 232 -16.71 12.67 12.35
CA ILE A 232 -16.55 13.91 13.10
C ILE A 232 -15.17 13.85 13.77
N GLU A 233 -14.45 14.98 13.80
CA GLU A 233 -13.05 15.04 14.26
C GLU A 233 -12.13 14.11 13.47
N THR A 234 -12.14 14.23 12.13
CA THR A 234 -11.31 13.43 11.21
C THR A 234 -9.83 13.41 11.63
N HIS A 235 -9.35 14.52 12.20
CA HIS A 235 -8.00 14.67 12.71
C HIS A 235 -7.65 13.77 13.91
N LYS A 236 -8.61 13.11 14.56
CA LYS A 236 -8.39 12.13 15.64
C LYS A 236 -8.60 10.67 15.21
N THR A 237 -8.98 10.44 13.96
CA THR A 237 -9.32 9.10 13.48
C THR A 237 -8.09 8.23 13.17
N ASP A 238 -8.28 6.92 13.29
CA ASP A 238 -7.37 5.87 12.85
C ASP A 238 -7.77 5.40 11.44
N SER A 239 -6.87 5.54 10.47
CA SER A 239 -7.12 5.20 9.07
C SER A 239 -7.35 3.71 8.84
N ILE A 240 -6.79 2.84 9.68
CA ILE A 240 -7.02 1.39 9.61
C ILE A 240 -8.44 1.07 10.06
N GLU A 241 -8.90 1.70 11.15
CA GLU A 241 -10.27 1.50 11.64
C GLU A 241 -11.32 2.16 10.73
N GLU A 242 -11.00 3.27 10.08
CA GLU A 242 -11.83 3.81 9.00
C GLU A 242 -11.91 2.85 7.81
N GLY A 243 -10.79 2.21 7.44
CA GLY A 243 -10.76 1.13 6.45
C GLY A 243 -11.65 -0.05 6.83
N ARG A 244 -11.57 -0.50 8.09
CA ARG A 244 -12.45 -1.54 8.65
C ARG A 244 -13.92 -1.12 8.60
N ARG A 245 -14.23 0.14 8.92
CA ARG A 245 -15.59 0.70 8.91
C ARG A 245 -16.18 0.72 7.51
N VAL A 246 -15.43 1.11 6.49
CA VAL A 246 -15.86 1.05 5.08
C VAL A 246 -16.07 -0.39 4.63
N LEU A 247 -15.19 -1.32 5.02
CA LEU A 247 -15.39 -2.75 4.76
C LEU A 247 -16.65 -3.28 5.47
N GLN A 248 -16.93 -2.87 6.70
CA GLN A 248 -18.15 -3.24 7.42
C GLN A 248 -19.41 -2.70 6.74
N TRP A 249 -19.37 -1.48 6.21
CA TRP A 249 -20.44 -0.92 5.37
C TRP A 249 -20.64 -1.75 4.09
N LEU A 250 -19.55 -2.15 3.45
CA LEU A 250 -19.60 -2.99 2.25
C LEU A 250 -20.21 -4.36 2.55
N LEU A 251 -19.85 -4.98 3.68
CA LEU A 251 -20.25 -6.34 4.06
C LEU A 251 -21.61 -6.45 4.77
N ASN A 252 -22.18 -5.34 5.25
CA ASN A 252 -23.43 -5.34 6.03
C ASN A 252 -24.51 -6.19 5.35
N PRO A 253 -25.13 -7.18 6.04
CA PRO A 253 -25.13 -7.38 7.50
C PRO A 253 -24.03 -8.31 8.07
N ILE A 254 -23.11 -8.81 7.24
CA ILE A 254 -22.02 -9.69 7.70
C ILE A 254 -21.01 -8.86 8.51
N LYS A 255 -20.64 -9.34 9.70
CA LYS A 255 -19.60 -8.70 10.51
C LYS A 255 -18.21 -8.99 9.93
N VAL A 256 -17.31 -8.02 9.97
CA VAL A 256 -15.94 -8.15 9.43
C VAL A 256 -15.21 -9.39 9.96
N ASN A 257 -15.30 -9.70 11.26
CA ASN A 257 -14.63 -10.90 11.81
C ASN A 257 -15.17 -12.21 11.23
N HIS A 258 -16.50 -12.34 11.13
CA HIS A 258 -17.15 -13.51 10.52
C HIS A 258 -16.84 -13.61 9.02
N PHE A 259 -16.63 -12.49 8.33
CA PHE A 259 -16.15 -12.50 6.96
C PHE A 259 -14.76 -13.14 6.84
N PHE A 260 -13.81 -12.75 7.67
CA PHE A 260 -12.45 -13.30 7.63
C PHE A 260 -12.36 -14.74 8.15
N ASP A 261 -13.19 -15.11 9.12
CA ASP A 261 -13.19 -16.47 9.68
C ASP A 261 -13.83 -17.50 8.72
N ASP A 262 -14.92 -17.13 8.04
CA ASP A 262 -15.76 -18.11 7.30
C ASP A 262 -15.75 -17.96 5.77
N PHE A 263 -15.42 -16.77 5.24
CA PHE A 263 -15.58 -16.47 3.81
C PHE A 263 -14.27 -16.13 3.10
N TRP A 264 -13.44 -15.24 3.66
CA TRP A 264 -12.23 -14.73 3.03
C TRP A 264 -11.32 -15.87 2.55
N GLU A 265 -10.96 -15.90 1.26
CA GLU A 265 -10.14 -16.94 0.60
C GLU A 265 -10.75 -18.37 0.60
N HIS A 266 -12.02 -18.54 0.98
CA HIS A 266 -12.64 -19.87 1.11
C HIS A 266 -13.98 -20.01 0.36
N THR A 267 -14.94 -19.13 0.65
CA THR A 267 -16.36 -19.35 0.38
C THR A 267 -16.95 -18.11 -0.31
N ALA A 268 -17.59 -18.30 -1.47
CA ALA A 268 -18.32 -17.23 -2.13
C ALA A 268 -19.64 -16.91 -1.41
N PHE A 269 -20.07 -15.65 -1.41
CA PHE A 269 -21.39 -15.30 -0.88
C PHE A 269 -22.05 -14.13 -1.60
N VAL A 270 -23.38 -14.07 -1.51
CA VAL A 270 -24.20 -12.93 -1.94
C VAL A 270 -24.87 -12.30 -0.72
N VAL A 271 -24.86 -10.97 -0.64
CA VAL A 271 -25.73 -10.18 0.23
C VAL A 271 -26.81 -9.51 -0.62
N GLN A 272 -28.05 -9.95 -0.44
CA GLN A 272 -29.23 -9.38 -1.10
C GLN A 272 -29.85 -8.30 -0.21
N ARG A 273 -29.74 -7.02 -0.58
CA ARG A 273 -30.11 -5.88 0.29
C ARG A 273 -31.52 -5.37 0.11
N LYS A 274 -32.12 -5.58 -1.07
CA LYS A 274 -33.39 -4.95 -1.45
C LYS A 274 -33.38 -3.42 -1.28
N ASN A 275 -32.22 -2.79 -1.49
CA ASN A 275 -32.03 -1.35 -1.42
C ASN A 275 -31.28 -0.87 -2.68
N PRO A 276 -32.01 -0.47 -3.75
CA PRO A 276 -31.41 -0.07 -5.02
C PRO A 276 -30.55 1.20 -4.93
N HIS A 277 -30.65 1.98 -3.85
CA HIS A 277 -29.91 3.22 -3.70
C HIS A 277 -28.64 3.08 -2.85
N TYR A 278 -28.36 1.89 -2.31
CA TYR A 278 -27.24 1.66 -1.39
C TYR A 278 -25.87 2.08 -1.97
N TYR A 279 -25.67 1.88 -3.28
CA TYR A 279 -24.41 2.19 -3.98
C TYR A 279 -24.51 3.29 -5.04
N SER A 280 -25.68 3.90 -5.22
CA SER A 280 -25.98 4.80 -6.35
C SER A 280 -25.14 6.08 -6.40
N LYS A 281 -24.51 6.44 -5.28
CA LYS A 281 -23.59 7.59 -5.18
C LYS A 281 -22.17 7.29 -5.70
N LEU A 282 -21.78 6.02 -5.85
CA LEU A 282 -20.43 5.67 -6.29
C LEU A 282 -20.26 5.85 -7.80
N ILE A 283 -21.29 5.47 -8.57
CA ILE A 283 -21.32 5.58 -10.02
C ILE A 283 -22.76 5.55 -10.53
N SER A 284 -23.00 6.13 -11.70
CA SER A 284 -24.21 5.93 -12.49
C SER A 284 -23.89 6.02 -13.97
N PHE A 285 -24.84 5.61 -14.83
CA PHE A 285 -24.74 5.82 -16.28
C PHE A 285 -24.38 7.27 -16.62
N LYS A 286 -25.03 8.25 -15.98
CA LYS A 286 -24.79 9.68 -16.18
C LYS A 286 -23.35 10.06 -15.82
N MET A 287 -22.79 9.52 -14.75
CA MET A 287 -21.39 9.79 -14.37
C MET A 287 -20.40 9.23 -15.39
N ILE A 288 -20.71 8.08 -16.03
CA ILE A 288 -19.89 7.52 -17.10
C ILE A 288 -19.91 8.44 -18.32
N ASP A 289 -21.08 8.91 -18.75
CA ASP A 289 -21.19 9.85 -19.87
C ASP A 289 -20.42 11.15 -19.61
N GLU A 290 -20.60 11.75 -18.43
CA GLU A 290 -19.86 12.95 -18.02
C GLU A 290 -18.33 12.72 -18.00
N MET A 291 -17.89 11.52 -17.58
CA MET A 291 -16.47 11.16 -17.56
C MET A 291 -15.89 11.09 -18.97
N LEU A 292 -16.57 10.44 -19.92
CA LEU A 292 -16.16 10.37 -21.33
C LEU A 292 -16.08 11.76 -21.99
N VAL A 293 -16.97 12.68 -21.60
CA VAL A 293 -16.97 14.07 -22.08
C VAL A 293 -15.83 14.89 -21.49
N ARG A 294 -15.71 14.91 -20.15
CA ARG A 294 -14.82 15.82 -19.41
C ARG A 294 -13.35 15.39 -19.46
N HIS A 295 -13.10 14.10 -19.55
CA HIS A 295 -11.74 13.56 -19.52
C HIS A 295 -11.36 12.96 -20.87
N ARG A 296 -10.05 12.84 -21.11
CA ARG A 296 -9.54 12.08 -22.25
C ARG A 296 -9.35 10.64 -21.78
N LEU A 297 -10.31 9.78 -22.11
CA LEU A 297 -10.20 8.34 -21.97
C LEU A 297 -9.89 7.77 -23.35
N ASP A 298 -8.86 6.93 -23.44
CA ASP A 298 -8.50 6.25 -24.68
C ASP A 298 -8.95 4.78 -24.59
N PHE A 299 -9.42 4.22 -25.72
CA PHE A 299 -9.71 2.79 -25.80
C PHE A 299 -8.45 1.98 -25.53
N THR A 300 -8.60 0.75 -25.01
CA THR A 300 -7.50 -0.16 -24.61
C THR A 300 -6.72 0.31 -23.37
N ILE A 301 -6.60 1.61 -23.12
CA ILE A 301 -5.92 2.16 -21.94
C ILE A 301 -6.90 2.34 -20.78
N ASN A 302 -8.07 2.94 -21.05
CA ASN A 302 -9.05 3.27 -20.02
C ASN A 302 -10.40 2.59 -20.25
N VAL A 303 -10.76 2.30 -21.50
CA VAL A 303 -12.05 1.74 -21.87
C VAL A 303 -11.87 0.55 -22.80
N ASP A 304 -12.50 -0.57 -22.47
CA ASP A 304 -12.65 -1.70 -23.36
C ASP A 304 -14.10 -1.91 -23.75
N VAL A 305 -14.30 -2.31 -25.00
CA VAL A 305 -15.58 -2.71 -25.56
C VAL A 305 -15.49 -4.19 -25.88
N THR A 306 -16.37 -4.99 -25.27
CA THR A 306 -16.28 -6.45 -25.33
C THR A 306 -17.63 -7.10 -25.58
N THR A 307 -17.61 -8.27 -26.21
CA THR A 307 -18.79 -9.12 -26.35
C THR A 307 -18.40 -10.59 -26.22
N TYR A 308 -19.33 -11.39 -25.74
CA TYR A 308 -19.25 -12.84 -25.72
C TYR A 308 -20.50 -13.41 -26.38
N LYS A 309 -20.32 -13.94 -27.59
CA LYS A 309 -21.40 -14.53 -28.40
C LYS A 309 -20.89 -15.82 -29.02
N ASN A 310 -21.74 -16.85 -29.07
CA ASN A 310 -21.43 -18.15 -29.66
C ASN A 310 -20.13 -18.79 -29.13
N GLY A 311 -19.92 -18.72 -27.81
CA GLY A 311 -18.72 -19.28 -27.15
C GLY A 311 -17.43 -18.47 -27.32
N LYS A 312 -17.46 -17.33 -28.04
CA LYS A 312 -16.26 -16.56 -28.37
C LYS A 312 -16.30 -15.17 -27.75
N ARG A 313 -15.24 -14.81 -27.02
CA ARG A 313 -14.98 -13.44 -26.55
C ARG A 313 -14.31 -12.62 -27.65
N GLU A 314 -14.85 -11.45 -27.93
CA GLU A 314 -14.27 -10.46 -28.84
C GLU A 314 -14.05 -9.13 -28.12
N THR A 315 -12.93 -8.47 -28.44
CA THR A 315 -12.63 -7.10 -28.01
C THR A 315 -12.73 -6.22 -29.25
N LEU A 316 -13.59 -5.20 -29.19
CA LEU A 316 -13.99 -4.36 -30.31
C LEU A 316 -13.52 -2.91 -30.12
N ASN A 317 -12.36 -2.73 -29.49
CA ASN A 317 -11.79 -1.42 -29.20
C ASN A 317 -11.41 -0.70 -30.50
N PRO A 318 -12.02 0.46 -30.81
CA PRO A 318 -11.49 1.36 -31.82
C PRO A 318 -10.12 1.92 -31.42
N GLU A 319 -9.40 2.49 -32.37
CA GLU A 319 -8.18 3.24 -32.05
C GLU A 319 -8.52 4.62 -31.47
N GLY A 320 -7.71 5.07 -30.50
CA GLY A 320 -7.76 6.44 -30.00
C GLY A 320 -8.80 6.70 -28.91
N ARG A 321 -9.37 7.90 -28.90
CA ARG A 321 -10.19 8.42 -27.80
C ARG A 321 -11.58 7.78 -27.76
N ALA A 322 -11.98 7.33 -26.58
CA ALA A 322 -13.35 6.90 -26.27
C ALA A 322 -14.28 8.11 -26.12
N LEU A 323 -14.87 8.54 -27.24
CA LEU A 323 -15.89 9.60 -27.25
C LEU A 323 -17.30 9.02 -27.08
N PRO A 324 -18.23 9.73 -26.40
CA PRO A 324 -19.57 9.21 -26.11
C PRO A 324 -20.31 8.64 -27.31
N PRO A 325 -20.39 9.28 -28.50
CA PRO A 325 -21.13 8.72 -29.64
C PRO A 325 -20.61 7.36 -30.10
N VAL A 326 -19.29 7.13 -30.00
CA VAL A 326 -18.67 5.85 -30.38
C VAL A 326 -18.94 4.80 -29.32
N VAL A 327 -18.74 5.13 -28.04
CA VAL A 327 -18.98 4.22 -26.91
C VAL A 327 -20.45 3.79 -26.87
N TRP A 328 -21.38 4.74 -27.00
CA TRP A 328 -22.81 4.47 -26.94
C TRP A 328 -23.34 3.79 -28.20
N GLY A 329 -22.75 4.05 -29.37
CA GLY A 329 -23.00 3.26 -30.58
C GLY A 329 -22.69 1.79 -30.34
N LEU A 330 -21.48 1.48 -29.89
CA LEU A 330 -21.05 0.10 -29.60
C LEU A 330 -21.90 -0.56 -28.49
N TYR A 331 -22.25 0.20 -27.44
CA TYR A 331 -23.16 -0.29 -26.41
C TYR A 331 -24.54 -0.67 -26.97
N SER A 332 -25.09 0.15 -27.87
CA SER A 332 -26.38 -0.13 -28.53
C SER A 332 -26.36 -1.35 -29.45
N GLU A 333 -25.17 -1.76 -29.92
CA GLU A 333 -24.95 -2.99 -30.69
C GLU A 333 -24.82 -4.25 -29.81
N GLY A 334 -25.01 -4.11 -28.50
CA GLY A 334 -24.96 -5.22 -27.53
C GLY A 334 -23.56 -5.47 -26.95
N CYS A 335 -22.65 -4.51 -27.05
CA CYS A 335 -21.32 -4.63 -26.45
C CYS A 335 -21.31 -4.15 -24.99
N SER A 336 -20.59 -4.86 -24.12
CA SER A 336 -20.29 -4.40 -22.77
C SER A 336 -19.14 -3.40 -22.78
N ILE A 337 -19.29 -2.34 -21.98
CA ILE A 337 -18.27 -1.32 -21.74
C ILE A 337 -17.59 -1.62 -20.40
N ARG A 338 -16.28 -1.83 -20.43
CA ARG A 338 -15.44 -1.95 -19.24
C ARG A 338 -14.60 -0.68 -19.09
N ILE A 339 -14.63 -0.05 -17.93
CA ILE A 339 -13.76 1.09 -17.60
C ILE A 339 -12.72 0.65 -16.57
N LEU A 340 -11.46 0.85 -16.93
CA LEU A 340 -10.29 0.52 -16.12
C LEU A 340 -9.91 1.70 -15.21
N ASN A 341 -9.58 1.41 -13.95
CA ASN A 341 -9.17 2.38 -12.93
C ASN A 341 -10.08 3.64 -12.82
N PRO A 342 -11.42 3.49 -12.72
CA PRO A 342 -12.38 4.58 -12.67
C PRO A 342 -12.24 5.45 -11.42
N SER A 343 -11.60 4.94 -10.35
CA SER A 343 -11.17 5.71 -9.18
C SER A 343 -10.29 6.91 -9.56
N THR A 344 -9.65 6.93 -10.73
CA THR A 344 -8.94 8.11 -11.25
C THR A 344 -9.87 9.31 -11.45
N TYR A 345 -11.13 9.09 -11.81
CA TYR A 345 -12.08 10.14 -12.20
C TYR A 345 -13.22 10.28 -11.18
N LEU A 346 -13.64 9.18 -10.55
CA LEU A 346 -14.76 9.15 -9.61
C LEU A 346 -14.27 9.32 -8.17
N VAL A 347 -14.44 10.52 -7.60
CA VAL A 347 -13.95 10.86 -6.25
C VAL A 347 -14.54 9.95 -5.17
N GLY A 348 -15.84 9.63 -5.22
CA GLY A 348 -16.48 8.75 -4.24
C GLY A 348 -15.90 7.33 -4.26
N LEU A 349 -15.69 6.77 -5.45
CA LEU A 349 -15.07 5.45 -5.60
C LEU A 349 -13.59 5.47 -5.16
N ARG A 350 -12.85 6.52 -5.52
CA ARG A 350 -11.48 6.73 -5.06
C ARG A 350 -11.38 6.75 -3.54
N GLN A 351 -12.36 7.37 -2.87
CA GLN A 351 -12.41 7.43 -1.42
C GLN A 351 -12.58 6.05 -0.81
N VAL A 352 -13.49 5.24 -1.35
CA VAL A 352 -13.66 3.84 -0.93
C VAL A 352 -12.35 3.06 -1.09
N CYS A 353 -11.72 3.12 -2.27
CA CYS A 353 -10.45 2.43 -2.54
C CYS A 353 -9.31 2.89 -1.61
N SER A 354 -9.11 4.21 -1.48
CA SER A 354 -8.03 4.82 -0.68
C SER A 354 -8.20 4.57 0.82
N ILE A 355 -9.44 4.48 1.32
CA ILE A 355 -9.68 4.14 2.73
C ILE A 355 -9.53 2.63 2.96
N MET A 356 -10.04 1.78 2.06
CA MET A 356 -9.93 0.32 2.22
C MET A 356 -8.49 -0.19 2.10
N GLN A 357 -7.62 0.42 1.29
CA GLN A 357 -6.21 0.00 1.19
C GLN A 357 -5.44 0.16 2.52
N GLU A 358 -5.85 1.07 3.40
CA GLU A 358 -5.25 1.21 4.74
C GLU A 358 -5.52 -0.02 5.61
N PHE A 359 -6.69 -0.63 5.46
CA PHE A 359 -7.04 -1.86 6.18
C PHE A 359 -6.42 -3.11 5.55
N PHE A 360 -6.38 -3.21 4.22
CA PHE A 360 -5.84 -4.38 3.53
C PHE A 360 -4.31 -4.38 3.37
N HIS A 361 -3.65 -3.24 3.60
CA HIS A 361 -2.20 -3.06 3.38
C HIS A 361 -1.73 -3.41 1.96
N CYS A 362 -2.62 -3.24 0.98
CA CYS A 362 -2.34 -3.43 -0.44
C CYS A 362 -3.23 -2.49 -1.27
N LEU A 363 -2.91 -2.30 -2.55
CA LEU A 363 -3.78 -1.56 -3.45
C LEU A 363 -5.19 -2.20 -3.48
N VAL A 364 -6.20 -1.35 -3.35
CA VAL A 364 -7.60 -1.67 -3.65
C VAL A 364 -7.94 -1.02 -4.98
N GLY A 365 -8.02 -1.83 -6.03
CA GLY A 365 -8.38 -1.40 -7.37
C GLY A 365 -9.88 -1.43 -7.59
N ALA A 366 -10.32 -0.86 -8.71
CA ALA A 366 -11.69 -0.98 -9.17
C ALA A 366 -11.74 -1.08 -10.69
N ASN A 367 -12.70 -1.86 -11.20
CA ASN A 367 -13.14 -1.85 -12.59
C ASN A 367 -14.65 -1.66 -12.63
N VAL A 368 -15.16 -0.98 -13.65
CA VAL A 368 -16.60 -0.77 -13.86
C VAL A 368 -17.03 -1.50 -15.12
N TYR A 369 -18.19 -2.15 -15.06
CA TYR A 369 -18.74 -2.92 -16.16
C TYR A 369 -20.19 -2.51 -16.40
N LEU A 370 -20.46 -1.98 -17.59
CA LEU A 370 -21.78 -1.64 -18.08
C LEU A 370 -22.15 -2.60 -19.22
N THR A 371 -23.16 -3.43 -19.01
CA THR A 371 -23.60 -4.46 -19.96
C THR A 371 -25.04 -4.18 -20.42
N PRO A 372 -25.33 -4.14 -21.72
CA PRO A 372 -26.67 -3.88 -22.24
C PRO A 372 -27.62 -5.07 -22.00
N PRO A 373 -28.94 -4.89 -22.15
CA PRO A 373 -29.91 -5.98 -21.98
C PRO A 373 -29.62 -7.22 -22.84
N ASN A 374 -29.97 -8.40 -22.32
CA ASN A 374 -29.83 -9.70 -23.00
C ASN A 374 -28.45 -9.92 -23.65
N SER A 375 -27.36 -9.66 -22.91
CA SER A 375 -26.00 -9.77 -23.44
C SER A 375 -24.98 -10.21 -22.41
N GLN A 376 -23.88 -10.78 -22.91
CA GLN A 376 -22.72 -11.18 -22.12
C GLN A 376 -21.48 -10.50 -22.71
N GLY A 377 -20.67 -9.86 -21.85
CA GLY A 377 -19.45 -9.16 -22.28
C GLY A 377 -18.21 -10.04 -22.31
N PHE A 378 -18.13 -11.01 -21.40
CA PHE A 378 -16.92 -11.77 -21.11
C PHE A 378 -17.22 -13.27 -21.09
N ALA A 379 -16.26 -14.06 -21.57
CA ALA A 379 -16.28 -15.51 -21.43
C ALA A 379 -16.07 -15.90 -19.94
N PRO A 380 -16.41 -17.13 -19.56
CA PRO A 380 -16.06 -17.65 -18.24
C PRO A 380 -14.54 -17.61 -17.99
N HIS A 381 -14.12 -17.10 -16.83
CA HIS A 381 -12.71 -16.98 -16.42
C HIS A 381 -12.60 -16.87 -14.90
N TYR A 382 -11.39 -16.99 -14.35
CA TYR A 382 -11.08 -16.57 -12.99
C TYR A 382 -9.99 -15.48 -13.00
N ASP A 383 -9.96 -14.67 -11.95
CA ASP A 383 -8.98 -13.61 -11.75
C ASP A 383 -7.99 -13.93 -10.62
N ASP A 384 -6.91 -13.15 -10.52
CA ASP A 384 -5.83 -13.24 -9.53
C ASP A 384 -6.02 -12.34 -8.29
N ILE A 385 -7.25 -11.87 -8.07
CA ILE A 385 -7.63 -10.95 -7.00
C ILE A 385 -8.80 -11.48 -6.19
N GLU A 386 -8.92 -11.00 -4.96
CA GLU A 386 -10.14 -11.16 -4.16
C GLU A 386 -11.17 -10.15 -4.66
N ALA A 387 -12.33 -10.62 -5.11
CA ALA A 387 -13.31 -9.80 -5.82
C ALA A 387 -14.51 -9.46 -4.94
N PHE A 388 -14.86 -8.18 -4.90
CA PHE A 388 -16.16 -7.69 -4.41
C PHE A 388 -16.93 -7.05 -5.56
N VAL A 389 -17.95 -7.73 -6.06
CA VAL A 389 -18.88 -7.25 -7.08
C VAL A 389 -20.02 -6.49 -6.43
N ILE A 390 -20.05 -5.18 -6.68
CA ILE A 390 -21.03 -4.22 -6.16
C ILE A 390 -22.02 -3.91 -7.28
N GLN A 391 -23.25 -4.42 -7.19
CA GLN A 391 -24.28 -4.17 -8.20
C GLN A 391 -24.90 -2.78 -7.99
N VAL A 392 -24.78 -1.90 -8.97
CA VAL A 392 -25.17 -0.48 -8.85
C VAL A 392 -26.46 -0.15 -9.58
N GLU A 393 -26.63 -0.64 -10.82
CA GLU A 393 -27.86 -0.48 -11.59
C GLU A 393 -28.27 -1.79 -12.25
N GLY A 394 -29.58 -1.96 -12.44
CA GLY A 394 -30.15 -3.06 -13.22
C GLY A 394 -29.90 -4.44 -12.61
N ARG A 395 -29.96 -5.49 -13.44
CA ARG A 395 -29.94 -6.89 -13.01
C ARG A 395 -28.98 -7.73 -13.83
N LYS A 396 -28.27 -8.65 -13.19
CA LYS A 396 -27.33 -9.56 -13.86
C LYS A 396 -27.33 -10.93 -13.20
N ARG A 397 -27.49 -11.99 -13.98
CA ARG A 397 -27.30 -13.36 -13.50
C ARG A 397 -25.82 -13.68 -13.46
N TRP A 398 -25.33 -14.07 -12.29
CA TRP A 398 -23.96 -14.49 -12.04
C TRP A 398 -23.92 -15.99 -11.79
N ARG A 399 -22.97 -16.67 -12.43
CA ARG A 399 -22.65 -18.08 -12.16
C ARG A 399 -21.20 -18.21 -11.75
N LEU A 400 -20.95 -18.85 -10.62
CA LEU A 400 -19.62 -19.15 -10.09
C LEU A 400 -19.37 -20.66 -10.12
N TYR A 401 -18.13 -21.07 -10.33
CA TYR A 401 -17.71 -22.47 -10.42
C TYR A 401 -16.38 -22.67 -9.70
N GLU A 402 -16.15 -23.88 -9.22
CA GLU A 402 -14.79 -24.31 -8.89
C GLU A 402 -13.93 -24.33 -10.16
N PRO A 403 -12.62 -24.01 -10.07
CA PRO A 403 -11.76 -24.07 -11.24
C PRO A 403 -11.65 -25.52 -11.76
N PRO A 404 -11.51 -25.74 -13.09
CA PRO A 404 -11.44 -27.09 -13.66
C PRO A 404 -10.29 -27.96 -13.11
N SER A 405 -9.22 -27.33 -12.63
CA SER A 405 -8.14 -28.00 -11.90
C SER A 405 -8.08 -27.50 -10.46
N GLY A 406 -8.06 -28.42 -9.50
CA GLY A 406 -7.88 -28.08 -8.08
C GLY A 406 -6.55 -27.37 -7.76
N SER A 407 -5.57 -27.41 -8.67
CA SER A 407 -4.33 -26.62 -8.54
C SER A 407 -4.53 -25.11 -8.68
N ASP A 408 -5.67 -24.69 -9.23
CA ASP A 408 -5.95 -23.30 -9.57
C ASP A 408 -6.76 -22.59 -8.46
N GLN A 409 -7.06 -23.29 -7.36
CA GLN A 409 -7.59 -22.66 -6.16
C GLN A 409 -6.59 -21.62 -5.62
N LEU A 410 -7.08 -20.40 -5.32
CA LEU A 410 -6.26 -19.26 -4.90
C LEU A 410 -5.13 -18.91 -5.88
N CYS A 411 -5.42 -19.01 -7.18
CA CYS A 411 -4.46 -18.75 -8.26
C CYS A 411 -3.77 -17.38 -8.13
N ARG A 412 -2.51 -17.30 -8.56
CA ARG A 412 -1.72 -16.06 -8.56
C ARG A 412 -1.79 -15.26 -9.86
N ASN A 413 -2.37 -15.83 -10.91
CA ASN A 413 -2.48 -15.25 -12.23
C ASN A 413 -3.89 -15.57 -12.76
N SER A 414 -4.49 -14.65 -13.51
CA SER A 414 -5.81 -14.88 -14.14
C SER A 414 -5.77 -16.00 -15.17
N SER A 415 -6.93 -16.63 -15.42
CA SER A 415 -7.07 -17.70 -16.40
C SER A 415 -7.10 -17.18 -17.84
N SER A 416 -6.98 -18.10 -18.79
CA SER A 416 -7.55 -17.87 -20.13
C SER A 416 -9.09 -17.95 -20.07
N ASN A 417 -9.74 -17.53 -21.15
CA ASN A 417 -11.18 -17.78 -21.33
C ASN A 417 -11.45 -19.29 -21.39
N PHE A 418 -12.48 -19.76 -20.69
CA PHE A 418 -12.97 -21.13 -20.75
C PHE A 418 -14.16 -21.25 -21.69
N ASP A 419 -14.26 -22.41 -22.34
CA ASP A 419 -15.48 -22.85 -23.02
C ASP A 419 -16.48 -23.44 -22.01
N GLN A 420 -17.77 -23.44 -22.34
CA GLN A 420 -18.82 -23.88 -21.41
C GLN A 420 -18.69 -25.37 -21.06
N GLU A 421 -18.18 -26.19 -21.98
CA GLU A 421 -17.96 -27.63 -21.81
C GLU A 421 -16.85 -27.95 -20.80
N GLN A 422 -16.02 -26.96 -20.46
CA GLN A 422 -14.96 -27.11 -19.46
C GLN A 422 -15.48 -26.87 -18.03
N LEU A 423 -16.68 -26.33 -17.88
CA LEU A 423 -17.28 -25.98 -16.61
C LEU A 423 -18.14 -27.13 -16.07
N GLY A 424 -18.10 -27.32 -14.76
CA GLY A 424 -19.02 -28.21 -14.05
C GLY A 424 -20.32 -27.50 -13.70
N GLU A 425 -21.03 -28.03 -12.70
CA GLU A 425 -22.19 -27.35 -12.11
C GLU A 425 -21.75 -26.07 -11.38
N PRO A 426 -22.53 -24.98 -11.48
CA PRO A 426 -22.23 -23.76 -10.76
C PRO A 426 -22.34 -23.99 -9.25
N ILE A 427 -21.35 -23.54 -8.48
CA ILE A 427 -21.44 -23.47 -7.03
C ILE A 427 -22.39 -22.37 -6.56
N LEU A 428 -22.68 -21.39 -7.42
CA LEU A 428 -23.62 -20.30 -7.18
C LEU A 428 -24.23 -19.86 -8.52
N ASP A 429 -25.55 -19.75 -8.62
CA ASP A 429 -26.29 -19.19 -9.76
C ASP A 429 -27.37 -18.25 -9.23
N GLU A 430 -27.07 -16.95 -9.18
CA GLU A 430 -27.93 -15.94 -8.56
C GLU A 430 -28.07 -14.71 -9.46
N VAL A 431 -29.20 -14.02 -9.36
CA VAL A 431 -29.42 -12.73 -10.03
C VAL A 431 -29.16 -11.62 -9.02
N LEU A 432 -28.16 -10.78 -9.30
CA LEU A 432 -27.87 -9.60 -8.49
C LEU A 432 -28.74 -8.44 -8.96
N GLU A 433 -29.28 -7.70 -8.00
CA GLU A 433 -30.04 -6.47 -8.21
C GLU A 433 -29.30 -5.27 -7.62
N ALA A 434 -29.68 -4.06 -8.02
CA ALA A 434 -29.05 -2.84 -7.49
C ALA A 434 -29.04 -2.84 -5.94
N GLY A 435 -27.87 -2.59 -5.37
CA GLY A 435 -27.63 -2.64 -3.92
C GLY A 435 -27.02 -3.94 -3.41
N ASP A 436 -26.98 -5.00 -4.21
CA ASP A 436 -26.43 -6.28 -3.79
C ASP A 436 -24.89 -6.31 -3.84
N LEU A 437 -24.31 -7.17 -3.02
CA LEU A 437 -22.88 -7.49 -3.01
C LEU A 437 -22.69 -8.97 -3.31
N LEU A 438 -21.76 -9.30 -4.19
CA LEU A 438 -21.22 -10.64 -4.36
C LEU A 438 -19.71 -10.64 -4.04
N TYR A 439 -19.25 -11.57 -3.23
CA TYR A 439 -17.83 -11.81 -2.97
C TYR A 439 -17.43 -13.21 -3.42
N PHE A 440 -16.22 -13.34 -3.98
CA PHE A 440 -15.60 -14.64 -4.24
C PHE A 440 -14.07 -14.55 -4.22
N PRO A 441 -13.38 -15.62 -3.76
CA PRO A 441 -11.93 -15.71 -3.79
C PRO A 441 -11.33 -15.79 -5.20
N ARG A 442 -10.06 -15.39 -5.33
CA ARG A 442 -9.28 -15.59 -6.56
C ARG A 442 -9.22 -17.07 -6.95
N GLY A 443 -9.25 -17.35 -8.25
CA GLY A 443 -9.38 -18.71 -8.78
C GLY A 443 -10.82 -19.24 -8.89
N THR A 444 -11.82 -18.50 -8.39
CA THR A 444 -13.23 -18.82 -8.63
C THR A 444 -13.60 -18.46 -10.08
N VAL A 445 -13.95 -19.47 -10.89
CA VAL A 445 -14.40 -19.21 -12.26
C VAL A 445 -15.77 -18.56 -12.20
N HIS A 446 -15.98 -17.51 -12.97
CA HIS A 446 -17.21 -16.76 -12.98
C HIS A 446 -17.61 -16.33 -14.39
N GLN A 447 -18.92 -16.20 -14.60
CA GLN A 447 -19.51 -15.57 -15.79
C GLN A 447 -20.80 -14.86 -15.40
N ALA A 448 -21.16 -13.82 -16.17
CA ALA A 448 -22.35 -13.04 -15.90
C ALA A 448 -23.05 -12.57 -17.17
N ILE A 449 -24.38 -12.70 -17.21
CA ILE A 449 -25.24 -12.32 -18.33
C ILE A 449 -26.38 -11.43 -17.81
N THR A 450 -26.72 -10.38 -18.56
CA THR A 450 -27.89 -9.53 -18.24
C THR A 450 -29.19 -10.24 -18.59
N GLU A 451 -30.24 -9.97 -17.84
CA GLU A 451 -31.57 -10.51 -18.13
C GLU A 451 -32.21 -9.83 -19.35
N GLU A 452 -33.31 -10.41 -19.83
CA GLU A 452 -34.16 -9.80 -20.87
C GLU A 452 -34.66 -8.43 -20.35
N GLU A 453 -34.52 -7.39 -21.18
CA GLU A 453 -34.93 -6.00 -20.91
C GLU A 453 -34.23 -5.25 -19.74
N GLN A 454 -33.21 -5.84 -19.12
CA GLN A 454 -32.46 -5.19 -18.02
C GLN A 454 -31.00 -4.97 -18.39
N HIS A 455 -30.49 -3.74 -18.32
CA HIS A 455 -29.04 -3.52 -18.33
C HIS A 455 -28.44 -3.92 -16.98
N SER A 456 -27.11 -3.85 -16.88
CA SER A 456 -26.42 -3.94 -15.60
C SER A 456 -25.24 -2.99 -15.55
N LEU A 457 -25.10 -2.29 -14.43
CA LEU A 457 -23.90 -1.56 -14.04
C LEU A 457 -23.38 -2.11 -12.71
N HIS A 458 -22.14 -2.57 -12.67
CA HIS A 458 -21.48 -2.96 -11.42
C HIS A 458 -20.04 -2.45 -11.35
N ILE A 459 -19.56 -2.34 -10.12
CA ILE A 459 -18.15 -2.11 -9.79
C ILE A 459 -17.59 -3.44 -9.28
N THR A 460 -16.43 -3.85 -9.76
CA THR A 460 -15.64 -4.90 -9.12
C THR A 460 -14.50 -4.22 -8.37
N LEU A 461 -14.53 -4.25 -7.03
CA LEU A 461 -13.36 -3.90 -6.23
C LEU A 461 -12.42 -5.11 -6.21
N SER A 462 -11.16 -4.87 -6.56
CA SER A 462 -10.11 -5.89 -6.60
C SER A 462 -9.10 -5.65 -5.49
N VAL A 463 -8.83 -6.69 -4.71
CA VAL A 463 -7.95 -6.62 -3.54
C VAL A 463 -6.98 -7.80 -3.54
N TYR A 464 -5.87 -7.68 -2.80
CA TYR A 464 -4.98 -8.80 -2.47
C TYR A 464 -4.17 -9.40 -3.63
N GLN A 465 -4.03 -8.67 -4.75
CA GLN A 465 -3.19 -9.11 -5.87
C GLN A 465 -1.74 -9.33 -5.39
N GLN A 466 -1.21 -10.53 -5.61
CA GLN A 466 0.16 -10.88 -5.24
C GLN A 466 0.52 -10.62 -3.76
N GLN A 467 -0.42 -10.88 -2.83
CA GLN A 467 -0.23 -10.76 -1.38
C GLN A 467 -0.13 -12.11 -0.64
N ALA A 468 0.20 -13.19 -1.35
CA ALA A 468 0.32 -14.52 -0.76
C ALA A 468 1.69 -14.74 -0.08
N TYR A 469 1.81 -15.74 0.80
CA TYR A 469 3.08 -16.11 1.45
C TYR A 469 4.24 -16.31 0.46
N VAL A 470 3.97 -16.86 -0.73
CA VAL A 470 5.00 -17.02 -1.77
C VAL A 470 5.56 -15.69 -2.26
N ASN A 471 4.78 -14.61 -2.27
CA ASN A 471 5.27 -13.29 -2.65
C ASN A 471 6.28 -12.75 -1.61
N LEU A 472 6.06 -13.03 -0.32
CA LEU A 472 7.06 -12.78 0.73
C LEU A 472 8.29 -13.67 0.55
N LEU A 473 8.12 -14.96 0.30
CA LEU A 473 9.23 -15.90 0.09
C LEU A 473 10.08 -15.55 -1.15
N GLU A 474 9.45 -15.05 -2.23
CA GLU A 474 10.15 -14.58 -3.44
C GLU A 474 11.06 -13.37 -3.16
N LYS A 475 10.73 -12.53 -2.17
CA LYS A 475 11.62 -11.47 -1.68
C LYS A 475 12.67 -11.99 -0.69
N LEU A 476 12.27 -12.87 0.21
CA LEU A 476 13.10 -13.41 1.29
C LEU A 476 14.26 -14.27 0.78
N MET A 477 14.00 -15.21 -0.13
CA MET A 477 15.01 -16.20 -0.54
C MET A 477 16.27 -15.56 -1.17
N PRO A 478 16.17 -14.54 -2.05
CA PRO A 478 17.33 -13.80 -2.52
C PRO A 478 18.14 -13.12 -1.41
N ILE A 479 17.46 -12.51 -0.41
CA ILE A 479 18.11 -11.83 0.73
C ILE A 479 18.92 -12.85 1.54
N VAL A 480 18.29 -13.95 1.93
CA VAL A 480 18.93 -15.04 2.70
C VAL A 480 20.11 -15.62 1.94
N LEU A 481 19.94 -15.91 0.65
CA LEU A 481 21.00 -16.46 -0.19
C LEU A 481 22.20 -15.50 -0.29
N LYS A 482 21.95 -14.20 -0.52
CA LYS A 482 22.99 -13.18 -0.63
C LYS A 482 23.79 -13.04 0.68
N LYS A 483 23.12 -13.03 1.84
CA LYS A 483 23.79 -12.99 3.15
C LYS A 483 24.58 -14.27 3.43
N ALA A 484 23.99 -15.44 3.16
CA ALA A 484 24.65 -16.73 3.33
C ALA A 484 25.90 -16.87 2.45
N ILE A 485 25.85 -16.40 1.20
CA ILE A 485 27.01 -16.36 0.28
C ILE A 485 28.14 -15.50 0.85
N LYS A 486 27.87 -14.41 1.59
CA LYS A 486 28.93 -13.60 2.24
C LYS A 486 29.57 -14.34 3.42
N GLN A 487 28.78 -15.07 4.20
CA GLN A 487 29.22 -15.68 5.46
C GLN A 487 29.84 -17.09 5.31
N SER A 488 29.43 -17.87 4.30
CA SER A 488 29.84 -19.28 4.19
C SER A 488 30.74 -19.54 2.99
N VAL A 489 31.99 -19.92 3.25
CA VAL A 489 32.90 -20.45 2.20
C VAL A 489 32.33 -21.71 1.56
N ALA A 490 31.56 -22.53 2.30
CA ALA A 490 31.00 -23.76 1.76
C ALA A 490 30.06 -23.51 0.57
N LEU A 491 29.31 -22.40 0.58
CA LEU A 491 28.46 -21.98 -0.53
C LEU A 491 29.25 -21.38 -1.71
N ARG A 492 30.50 -20.95 -1.47
CA ARG A 492 31.39 -20.39 -2.49
C ARG A 492 32.34 -21.42 -3.11
N ARG A 493 32.36 -22.66 -2.62
CA ARG A 493 33.15 -23.74 -3.22
C ARG A 493 32.58 -24.12 -4.58
N GLY A 494 33.46 -24.37 -5.55
CA GLY A 494 33.06 -24.83 -6.87
C GLY A 494 32.36 -26.18 -6.84
N LEU A 495 31.46 -26.42 -7.80
CA LEU A 495 30.81 -27.71 -7.99
C LEU A 495 31.86 -28.78 -8.38
N PRO A 496 31.71 -30.05 -7.97
CA PRO A 496 32.56 -31.12 -8.47
C PRO A 496 32.49 -31.23 -9.99
N LEU A 497 33.64 -31.40 -10.66
CA LEU A 497 33.73 -31.35 -12.13
C LEU A 497 32.84 -32.37 -12.85
N HIS A 498 32.50 -33.48 -12.18
CA HIS A 498 31.64 -34.53 -12.73
C HIS A 498 30.14 -34.30 -12.48
N THR A 499 29.72 -33.15 -11.91
CA THR A 499 28.32 -32.86 -11.53
C THR A 499 27.34 -33.15 -12.68
N PHE A 500 27.63 -32.70 -13.90
CA PHE A 500 26.75 -32.89 -15.08
C PHE A 500 26.70 -34.33 -15.62
N HIS A 501 27.65 -35.19 -15.21
CA HIS A 501 27.62 -36.62 -15.56
C HIS A 501 26.71 -37.43 -14.64
N VAL A 502 26.29 -36.88 -13.50
CA VAL A 502 25.50 -37.60 -12.48
C VAL A 502 24.19 -36.91 -12.10
N LEU A 503 24.07 -35.60 -12.33
CA LEU A 503 22.87 -34.78 -12.10
C LEU A 503 22.40 -34.09 -13.39
N GLY A 504 21.12 -33.67 -13.41
CA GLY A 504 20.42 -33.13 -14.58
C GLY A 504 19.33 -34.08 -15.11
N GLU A 505 18.43 -33.58 -15.96
CA GLU A 505 17.28 -34.35 -16.46
C GLU A 505 17.73 -35.60 -17.24
N ALA A 506 18.77 -35.48 -18.07
CA ALA A 506 19.36 -36.62 -18.79
C ALA A 506 19.96 -37.69 -17.86
N GLN A 507 20.34 -37.31 -16.63
CA GLN A 507 20.92 -38.20 -15.62
C GLN A 507 19.89 -38.61 -14.56
N ARG A 508 18.60 -38.37 -14.75
CA ARG A 508 17.55 -38.67 -13.76
C ARG A 508 17.49 -40.15 -13.37
N ALA A 509 17.85 -41.05 -14.28
CA ALA A 509 17.94 -42.49 -14.05
C ALA A 509 19.27 -42.93 -13.38
N ASN A 510 20.27 -42.05 -13.26
CA ASN A 510 21.54 -42.37 -12.62
C ASN A 510 21.30 -42.73 -11.13
N ARG A 511 21.96 -43.79 -10.65
CA ARG A 511 21.85 -44.31 -9.28
C ARG A 511 23.22 -44.42 -8.57
N SER A 512 24.24 -43.74 -9.11
CA SER A 512 25.58 -43.75 -8.52
C SER A 512 25.61 -43.13 -7.12
N ASP A 513 26.53 -43.61 -6.29
CA ASP A 513 26.79 -43.01 -4.97
C ASP A 513 27.19 -41.54 -5.09
N SER A 514 27.93 -41.16 -6.14
CA SER A 514 28.27 -39.77 -6.44
C SER A 514 27.03 -38.89 -6.62
N ARG A 515 25.98 -39.38 -7.30
CA ARG A 515 24.70 -38.66 -7.41
C ARG A 515 24.08 -38.47 -6.03
N ASN A 516 23.95 -39.56 -5.26
CA ASN A 516 23.32 -39.53 -3.94
C ASN A 516 24.07 -38.56 -3.01
N GLN A 517 25.40 -38.62 -2.99
CA GLN A 517 26.24 -37.74 -2.19
C GLN A 517 26.09 -36.27 -2.60
N LEU A 518 26.02 -35.97 -3.90
CA LEU A 518 25.81 -34.59 -4.38
C LEU A 518 24.43 -34.06 -4.00
N VAL A 519 23.36 -34.85 -4.14
CA VAL A 519 22.00 -34.45 -3.72
C VAL A 519 21.97 -34.16 -2.22
N GLU A 520 22.50 -35.08 -1.41
CA GLU A 520 22.55 -34.94 0.03
C GLU A 520 23.38 -33.70 0.44
N ASN A 521 24.51 -33.44 -0.23
CA ASN A 521 25.33 -32.27 0.01
C ASN A 521 24.56 -30.96 -0.28
N VAL A 522 23.83 -30.87 -1.39
CA VAL A 522 23.01 -29.69 -1.71
C VAL A 522 21.90 -29.49 -0.67
N GLN A 523 21.19 -30.56 -0.30
CA GLN A 523 20.14 -30.50 0.73
C GLN A 523 20.69 -30.05 2.10
N LYS A 524 21.87 -30.55 2.48
CA LYS A 524 22.59 -30.12 3.69
C LYS A 524 22.97 -28.65 3.62
N LEU A 525 23.45 -28.16 2.47
CA LEU A 525 23.79 -26.75 2.29
C LEU A 525 22.55 -25.85 2.46
N VAL A 526 21.41 -26.22 1.85
CA VAL A 526 20.14 -25.49 2.01
C VAL A 526 19.70 -25.46 3.47
N THR A 527 19.61 -26.62 4.11
CA THR A 527 19.13 -26.75 5.51
C THR A 527 20.05 -26.02 6.49
N LYS A 528 21.37 -26.03 6.24
CA LYS A 528 22.36 -25.43 7.13
C LYS A 528 22.51 -23.92 6.94
N HIS A 529 22.39 -23.42 5.72
CA HIS A 529 22.77 -22.05 5.40
C HIS A 529 21.63 -21.14 4.95
N LEU A 530 20.47 -21.68 4.58
CA LEU A 530 19.35 -20.89 4.03
C LEU A 530 18.14 -20.79 4.97
N MET A 531 18.35 -20.95 6.29
CA MET A 531 17.32 -20.65 7.29
C MET A 531 17.30 -19.15 7.57
N PRO A 532 16.17 -18.45 7.35
CA PRO A 532 16.07 -17.02 7.57
C PRO A 532 16.09 -16.67 9.07
N SER A 533 16.77 -15.59 9.41
CA SER A 533 16.62 -14.91 10.70
C SER A 533 15.37 -14.02 10.71
N ALA A 534 14.94 -13.57 11.89
CA ALA A 534 13.86 -12.58 12.01
C ALA A 534 14.18 -11.31 11.20
N GLN A 535 15.42 -10.84 11.25
CA GLN A 535 15.87 -9.67 10.50
C GLN A 535 15.79 -9.86 8.97
N ASP A 536 16.04 -11.08 8.47
CA ASP A 536 15.86 -11.38 7.04
C ASP A 536 14.40 -11.31 6.62
N ILE A 537 13.51 -11.75 7.52
CA ILE A 537 12.06 -11.68 7.32
C ILE A 537 11.60 -10.22 7.34
N ASP A 538 12.06 -9.42 8.30
CA ASP A 538 11.74 -7.99 8.38
C ASP A 538 12.16 -7.25 7.11
N GLU A 539 13.38 -7.48 6.62
CA GLU A 539 13.88 -6.89 5.37
C GLU A 539 13.02 -7.31 4.15
N ALA A 540 12.57 -8.57 4.10
CA ALA A 540 11.70 -9.04 3.03
C ALA A 540 10.30 -8.41 3.08
N VAL A 541 9.76 -8.21 4.29
CA VAL A 541 8.49 -7.49 4.51
C VAL A 541 8.64 -6.02 4.10
N ASP A 542 9.77 -5.36 4.40
CA ASP A 542 10.04 -4.00 3.94
C ASP A 542 10.02 -3.88 2.42
N GLN A 543 10.56 -4.87 1.70
CA GLN A 543 10.49 -4.87 0.23
C GLN A 543 9.07 -5.07 -0.31
N LEU A 544 8.21 -5.81 0.40
CA LEU A 544 6.80 -5.95 0.04
C LEU A 544 6.01 -4.66 0.37
N ALA A 545 6.27 -4.05 1.52
CA ALA A 545 5.67 -2.78 1.90
C ALA A 545 6.12 -1.63 0.99
N LYS A 546 7.37 -1.62 0.54
CA LYS A 546 7.89 -0.70 -0.49
C LYS A 546 7.13 -0.83 -1.81
N LYS A 547 6.80 -2.06 -2.24
CA LYS A 547 5.91 -2.30 -3.39
C LYS A 547 4.54 -1.65 -3.16
N PHE A 548 3.94 -1.85 -1.99
CA PHE A 548 2.68 -1.19 -1.64
C PHE A 548 2.78 0.34 -1.70
N GLN A 549 3.84 0.97 -1.17
CA GLN A 549 4.02 2.42 -1.25
C GLN A 549 4.07 2.94 -2.70
N HIS A 550 4.52 2.14 -3.66
CA HIS A 550 4.54 2.51 -5.08
C HIS A 550 3.18 2.34 -5.76
N GLU A 551 2.43 1.32 -5.37
CA GLU A 551 1.15 0.94 -6.00
C GLU A 551 -0.06 1.68 -5.41
N ALA A 552 0.04 2.10 -4.14
CA ALA A 552 -1.04 2.72 -3.39
C ALA A 552 -1.59 3.99 -4.06
N LEU A 553 -2.91 4.21 -3.92
CA LEU A 553 -3.50 5.51 -4.24
C LEU A 553 -3.02 6.55 -3.21
N PRO A 554 -2.80 7.81 -3.62
CA PRO A 554 -2.52 8.88 -2.67
C PRO A 554 -3.73 9.10 -1.72
N PRO A 555 -3.49 9.58 -0.50
CA PRO A 555 -4.57 9.81 0.47
C PRO A 555 -5.52 10.90 -0.02
N ILE A 556 -6.80 10.77 0.32
CA ILE A 556 -7.73 11.91 0.22
C ILE A 556 -7.56 12.78 1.47
N ILE A 557 -7.18 14.04 1.26
CA ILE A 557 -7.07 15.04 2.31
C ILE A 557 -8.43 15.72 2.49
N LEU A 558 -9.06 15.52 3.64
CA LEU A 558 -10.36 16.10 3.96
C LEU A 558 -10.20 17.58 4.34
N PRO A 559 -11.25 18.42 4.22
CA PRO A 559 -11.15 19.84 4.55
C PRO A 559 -10.63 20.16 5.96
N GLU A 560 -11.02 19.35 6.96
CA GLU A 560 -10.56 19.49 8.35
C GLU A 560 -9.08 19.10 8.54
N GLU A 561 -8.58 18.17 7.73
CA GLU A 561 -7.18 17.76 7.71
C GLU A 561 -6.33 18.76 6.92
N GLN A 562 -6.91 19.38 5.88
CA GLN A 562 -6.23 20.36 5.05
C GLN A 562 -5.65 21.49 5.91
N VAL A 563 -6.43 22.03 6.87
CA VAL A 563 -5.97 23.12 7.76
C VAL A 563 -4.88 22.71 8.77
N ARG A 564 -4.59 21.42 8.92
CA ARG A 564 -3.56 20.85 9.84
C ARG A 564 -2.36 20.26 9.12
N THR A 565 -2.35 20.31 7.79
CA THR A 565 -1.33 19.72 6.92
C THR A 565 -0.74 20.78 6.00
N VAL A 566 0.39 20.47 5.37
CA VAL A 566 1.03 21.37 4.39
C VAL A 566 0.08 21.77 3.26
N PHE A 567 -0.92 20.94 2.94
CA PHE A 567 -1.91 21.21 1.89
C PHE A 567 -2.82 22.42 2.17
N GLY A 568 -2.95 22.84 3.44
CA GLY A 568 -3.64 24.06 3.85
C GLY A 568 -2.75 25.26 4.08
N SER A 569 -1.42 25.06 4.14
CA SER A 569 -0.46 26.15 4.31
C SER A 569 -0.50 27.12 3.14
N ARG A 570 -0.32 28.40 3.44
CA ARG A 570 -0.26 29.50 2.48
C ARG A 570 0.90 30.40 2.86
N SER A 571 1.85 30.56 1.95
CA SER A 571 2.89 31.58 2.10
C SER A 571 2.42 32.92 1.55
N THR A 572 2.73 34.01 2.25
CA THR A 572 2.56 35.38 1.76
C THR A 572 3.93 35.99 1.48
N ALA A 573 3.96 37.13 0.81
CA ALA A 573 5.19 37.92 0.67
C ALA A 573 5.10 39.14 1.58
N ASP A 574 6.16 39.44 2.32
CA ASP A 574 6.29 40.71 3.03
C ASP A 574 6.46 41.88 2.05
N GLU A 575 6.47 43.11 2.57
CA GLU A 575 6.65 44.33 1.76
C GLU A 575 7.98 44.37 0.97
N GLN A 576 8.96 43.54 1.33
CA GLN A 576 10.25 43.43 0.66
C GLN A 576 10.35 42.21 -0.26
N GLY A 577 9.27 41.43 -0.40
CA GLY A 577 9.17 40.26 -1.26
C GLY A 577 9.73 38.98 -0.64
N ASN A 578 10.02 38.94 0.66
CA ASN A 578 10.43 37.70 1.33
C ASN A 578 9.18 36.85 1.60
N ALA A 579 9.27 35.55 1.33
CA ALA A 579 8.20 34.62 1.64
C ALA A 579 8.07 34.43 3.15
N ILE A 580 6.88 34.66 3.69
CA ILE A 580 6.49 34.34 5.06
C ILE A 580 5.63 33.09 5.01
N CYS A 581 6.04 32.04 5.72
CA CYS A 581 5.22 30.86 5.92
C CYS A 581 4.24 31.08 7.07
N ASP A 582 3.06 30.47 7.00
CA ASP A 582 1.99 30.58 7.99
C ASP A 582 2.04 29.47 9.04
N TYR A 583 3.21 28.86 9.24
CA TYR A 583 3.46 27.82 10.23
C TYR A 583 4.83 28.01 10.88
N GLU A 584 4.91 27.66 12.16
CA GLU A 584 6.16 27.62 12.92
C GLU A 584 6.10 26.43 13.87
N PHE A 585 7.03 25.50 13.73
CA PHE A 585 7.14 24.35 14.63
C PHE A 585 8.03 24.69 15.81
N ASP A 586 7.56 24.33 17.00
CA ASP A 586 8.33 24.37 18.23
C ASP A 586 8.28 23.00 18.94
N THR A 587 8.99 22.88 20.06
CA THR A 587 8.99 21.63 20.85
C THR A 587 7.63 21.26 21.46
N LYS A 588 6.68 22.20 21.53
CA LYS A 588 5.33 21.98 22.08
C LYS A 588 4.32 21.57 21.01
N THR A 589 4.65 21.77 19.73
CA THR A 589 3.76 21.44 18.61
C THR A 589 3.49 19.94 18.60
N SER A 590 2.21 19.55 18.62
CA SER A 590 1.76 18.15 18.58
C SER A 590 1.56 17.68 17.13
N VAL A 591 2.15 16.55 16.76
CA VAL A 591 2.07 15.94 15.42
C VAL A 591 1.76 14.45 15.48
N ARG A 592 1.17 13.92 14.39
CA ARG A 592 1.01 12.48 14.13
C ARG A 592 1.21 12.20 12.64
N LEU A 593 1.39 10.93 12.25
CA LEU A 593 1.33 10.54 10.84
C LEU A 593 -0.05 10.85 10.24
N LEU A 594 -0.09 11.27 8.98
CA LEU A 594 -1.35 11.56 8.27
C LEU A 594 -2.25 10.33 8.15
N ARG A 595 -1.68 9.17 7.83
CA ARG A 595 -2.33 7.85 7.81
C ARG A 595 -1.37 6.81 8.41
N ALA A 596 -1.89 5.71 8.93
CA ALA A 596 -1.10 4.63 9.54
C ALA A 596 -0.03 4.09 8.58
N ASN A 597 -0.41 3.83 7.32
CA ASN A 597 0.48 3.23 6.33
C ASN A 597 1.06 4.24 5.32
N ILE A 598 1.00 5.55 5.62
CA ILE A 598 1.38 6.61 4.68
C ILE A 598 2.84 6.55 4.21
N LEU A 599 3.68 5.91 5.03
CA LEU A 599 5.11 5.76 4.77
C LEU A 599 5.64 4.40 5.23
N ARG A 600 6.80 4.03 4.70
CA ARG A 600 7.59 2.86 5.12
C ARG A 600 9.06 3.25 5.24
N LEU A 601 9.65 2.98 6.40
CA LEU A 601 11.08 3.07 6.62
C LEU A 601 11.77 1.82 6.03
N VAL A 602 12.79 2.00 5.20
CA VAL A 602 13.52 0.91 4.54
C VAL A 602 15.01 1.23 4.58
N THR A 603 15.82 0.28 5.07
CA THR A 603 17.27 0.34 4.90
C THR A 603 17.65 -0.34 3.59
N GLU A 604 18.24 0.42 2.67
CA GLU A 604 18.65 -0.09 1.36
C GLU A 604 20.00 -0.81 1.44
N GLU A 605 20.33 -1.58 0.40
CA GLU A 605 21.55 -2.39 0.36
C GLU A 605 22.85 -1.57 0.44
N ASP A 606 22.79 -0.29 0.06
CA ASP A 606 23.89 0.68 0.15
C ASP A 606 24.06 1.26 1.57
N GLY A 607 23.20 0.89 2.51
CA GLY A 607 23.17 1.38 3.89
C GLY A 607 22.40 2.68 4.08
N SER A 608 21.85 3.27 3.01
CA SER A 608 20.99 4.46 3.14
C SER A 608 19.64 4.10 3.76
N VAL A 609 19.14 4.97 4.63
CA VAL A 609 17.82 4.83 5.24
C VAL A 609 16.84 5.72 4.48
N ARG A 610 15.80 5.10 3.91
CA ARG A 610 14.82 5.79 3.06
C ARG A 610 13.41 5.65 3.64
N ILE A 611 12.66 6.73 3.54
CA ILE A 611 11.23 6.77 3.80
C ILE A 611 10.53 6.72 2.43
N TYR A 612 9.94 5.59 2.09
CA TYR A 612 9.05 5.45 0.94
C TYR A 612 7.64 5.91 1.34
N HIS A 613 6.93 6.62 0.47
CA HIS A 613 5.58 7.11 0.77
C HIS A 613 4.72 7.23 -0.49
N HIS A 614 3.40 7.24 -0.31
CA HIS A 614 2.44 7.30 -1.43
C HIS A 614 1.67 8.63 -1.54
N VAL A 615 1.99 9.63 -0.71
CA VAL A 615 1.36 10.97 -0.75
C VAL A 615 1.38 11.59 -2.16
N ASP A 616 2.50 11.44 -2.87
CA ASP A 616 2.76 12.06 -4.17
C ASP A 616 2.48 11.10 -5.35
N ASN A 617 1.86 9.95 -5.11
CA ASN A 617 1.54 9.00 -6.17
C ASN A 617 0.54 9.61 -7.17
N GLY A 618 0.65 9.21 -8.42
CA GLY A 618 -0.39 9.49 -9.42
C GLY A 618 -1.66 8.68 -9.15
N PHE A 619 -2.80 9.14 -9.65
CA PHE A 619 -4.02 8.33 -9.67
C PHE A 619 -3.96 7.20 -10.72
N GLU A 620 -3.16 7.40 -11.76
CA GLU A 620 -2.80 6.33 -12.69
C GLU A 620 -1.82 5.39 -11.99
N TYR A 621 -2.09 4.09 -12.07
CA TYR A 621 -1.30 3.05 -11.43
C TYR A 621 0.19 3.16 -11.79
N CYS A 622 1.05 3.24 -10.76
CA CYS A 622 2.52 3.35 -10.89
C CYS A 622 3.00 4.39 -11.92
N LYS A 623 2.27 5.51 -12.08
CA LYS A 623 2.61 6.58 -13.03
C LYS A 623 4.03 7.13 -12.87
N TYR A 624 4.51 7.18 -11.63
CA TYR A 624 5.83 7.65 -11.26
C TYR A 624 6.64 6.48 -10.69
N GLU A 625 7.97 6.60 -10.73
CA GLU A 625 8.86 5.72 -9.97
C GLU A 625 8.56 5.81 -8.45
N PRO A 626 8.92 4.78 -7.66
CA PRO A 626 8.74 4.80 -6.21
C PRO A 626 9.31 6.07 -5.57
N ILE A 627 8.46 6.79 -4.84
CA ILE A 627 8.81 8.08 -4.25
C ILE A 627 9.38 7.85 -2.85
N PHE A 628 10.52 8.49 -2.57
CA PHE A 628 11.16 8.41 -1.27
C PHE A 628 11.92 9.69 -0.90
N MET A 629 12.22 9.80 0.40
CA MET A 629 13.22 10.70 0.94
C MET A 629 14.27 9.92 1.73
N GLU A 630 15.52 10.33 1.63
CA GLU A 630 16.64 9.73 2.36
C GLU A 630 16.84 10.50 3.66
N ILE A 631 16.94 9.80 4.79
CA ILE A 631 17.16 10.39 6.12
C ILE A 631 18.48 9.88 6.71
N LEU A 632 19.01 10.59 7.70
CA LEU A 632 20.17 10.12 8.45
C LEU A 632 19.77 8.94 9.35
N PRO A 633 20.65 7.95 9.57
CA PRO A 633 20.35 6.80 10.44
C PRO A 633 19.89 7.18 11.85
N GLU A 634 20.44 8.24 12.43
CA GLU A 634 20.04 8.78 13.74
C GLU A 634 18.61 9.32 13.78
N GLU A 635 18.02 9.65 12.62
CA GLU A 635 16.64 10.15 12.51
C GLU A 635 15.61 9.02 12.43
N ALA A 636 16.05 7.80 12.13
CA ALA A 636 15.18 6.63 12.00
C ALA A 636 14.32 6.41 13.26
N ALA A 637 14.92 6.57 14.44
CA ALA A 637 14.22 6.40 15.71
C ALA A 637 13.03 7.36 15.90
N ALA A 638 13.10 8.57 15.34
CA ALA A 638 11.98 9.51 15.38
C ALA A 638 10.83 9.07 14.47
N VAL A 639 11.14 8.53 13.29
CA VAL A 639 10.14 7.98 12.36
C VAL A 639 9.52 6.70 12.92
N GLU A 640 10.31 5.82 13.52
CA GLU A 640 9.83 4.61 14.21
C GLU A 640 8.88 4.95 15.37
N LEU A 641 9.21 5.99 16.15
CA LEU A 641 8.32 6.48 17.20
C LEU A 641 7.00 7.02 16.62
N LEU A 642 7.04 7.79 15.53
CA LEU A 642 5.83 8.28 14.85
C LEU A 642 4.95 7.15 14.30
N ILE A 643 5.57 6.10 13.72
CA ILE A 643 4.86 4.91 13.22
C ILE A 643 4.17 4.18 14.38
N SER A 644 4.90 3.91 15.47
CA SER A 644 4.39 3.16 16.62
C SER A 644 3.36 3.92 17.46
N ALA A 645 3.40 5.26 17.43
CA ALA A 645 2.48 6.10 18.19
C ALA A 645 1.18 6.41 17.45
N TYR A 646 1.08 6.19 16.14
CA TYR A 646 -0.17 6.40 15.41
C TYR A 646 -1.33 5.60 16.04
N PRO A 647 -2.55 6.17 16.20
CA PRO A 647 -3.04 7.46 15.72
C PRO A 647 -2.83 8.64 16.70
N TYR A 648 -2.07 8.45 17.78
CA TYR A 648 -1.90 9.44 18.82
C TYR A 648 -0.93 10.55 18.42
N TYR A 649 -1.17 11.73 18.98
CA TYR A 649 -0.30 12.88 18.82
C TYR A 649 0.90 12.82 19.78
N LEU A 650 2.06 13.21 19.27
CA LEU A 650 3.29 13.40 20.04
C LEU A 650 3.75 14.84 19.89
N THR A 651 4.25 15.44 20.96
CA THR A 651 4.92 16.74 20.85
C THR A 651 6.27 16.56 20.17
N VAL A 652 6.70 17.55 19.38
CA VAL A 652 8.04 17.57 18.76
C VAL A 652 9.14 17.34 19.81
N GLY A 653 8.97 17.85 21.03
CA GLY A 653 9.89 17.66 22.15
C GLY A 653 10.10 16.20 22.56
N GLN A 654 9.13 15.31 22.31
CA GLN A 654 9.21 13.88 22.62
C GLN A 654 10.03 13.07 21.61
N MET A 655 10.40 13.65 20.46
CA MET A 655 11.19 12.94 19.45
C MET A 655 12.55 12.52 20.03
N PRO A 656 13.01 11.27 19.81
CA PRO A 656 14.23 10.70 20.40
C PRO A 656 15.48 11.16 19.64
N LEU A 657 15.68 12.48 19.55
CA LEU A 657 16.83 13.13 18.93
C LEU A 657 17.55 14.03 19.93
N ASP A 658 18.84 14.25 19.75
CA ASP A 658 19.70 14.88 20.76
C ASP A 658 19.40 16.38 20.97
N SER A 659 19.03 17.11 19.92
CA SER A 659 18.83 18.56 19.97
C SER A 659 17.41 18.98 19.63
N ALA A 660 16.89 19.98 20.34
CA ALA A 660 15.57 20.55 20.05
C ALA A 660 15.47 21.08 18.60
N ALA A 661 16.55 21.67 18.09
CA ALA A 661 16.64 22.14 16.71
C ALA A 661 16.47 20.99 15.72
N ARG A 662 17.14 19.84 15.94
CA ARG A 662 17.01 18.68 15.05
C ARG A 662 15.62 18.06 15.12
N LYS A 663 14.99 18.01 16.31
CA LYS A 663 13.59 17.57 16.45
C LYS A 663 12.64 18.40 15.59
N VAL A 664 12.76 19.73 15.67
CA VAL A 664 11.96 20.66 14.88
C VAL A 664 12.23 20.49 13.39
N GLU A 665 13.49 20.40 12.97
CA GLU A 665 13.89 20.24 11.57
C GLU A 665 13.29 18.96 10.94
N VAL A 666 13.45 17.80 11.61
CA VAL A 666 12.94 16.52 11.11
C VAL A 666 11.42 16.53 10.99
N VAL A 667 10.72 17.00 12.03
CA VAL A 667 9.25 17.06 12.02
C VAL A 667 8.75 18.03 10.95
N THR A 668 9.38 19.20 10.83
CA THR A 668 9.03 20.20 9.81
C THR A 668 9.14 19.59 8.42
N ALA A 669 10.25 18.89 8.13
CA ALA A 669 10.48 18.34 6.81
C ALA A 669 9.56 17.15 6.47
N LEU A 670 9.17 16.33 7.45
CA LEU A 670 8.14 15.30 7.27
C LEU A 670 6.76 15.92 7.02
N TRP A 671 6.42 17.00 7.73
CA TRP A 671 5.16 17.71 7.55
C TRP A 671 5.10 18.42 6.19
N GLU A 672 6.18 19.08 5.76
CA GLU A 672 6.31 19.70 4.43
C GLU A 672 6.18 18.70 3.28
N ARG A 673 6.49 17.41 3.53
CA ARG A 673 6.26 16.28 2.63
C ARG A 673 4.82 15.75 2.64
N GLY A 674 3.94 16.34 3.45
CA GLY A 674 2.55 15.91 3.59
C GLY A 674 2.39 14.60 4.36
N LEU A 675 3.41 14.17 5.12
CA LEU A 675 3.40 12.91 5.86
C LEU A 675 2.82 13.04 7.27
N LEU A 676 2.79 14.26 7.81
CA LEU A 676 2.32 14.54 9.16
C LEU A 676 1.09 15.47 9.16
N MET A 677 0.36 15.41 10.26
CA MET A 677 -0.73 16.32 10.59
C MET A 677 -0.52 16.89 12.00
N THR A 678 -0.81 18.18 12.19
CA THR A 678 -0.79 18.82 13.52
C THR A 678 -2.10 18.58 14.28
N GLU A 679 -2.06 18.66 15.60
CA GLU A 679 -3.26 18.55 16.45
C GLU A 679 -4.15 19.79 16.29
N LYS A 680 -3.53 20.95 16.48
CA LYS A 680 -4.14 22.27 16.27
C LYS A 680 -3.67 22.85 14.94
N PRO A 681 -4.56 23.47 14.14
CA PRO A 681 -4.14 24.29 13.02
C PRO A 681 -3.18 25.39 13.48
N PHE A 682 -2.27 25.83 12.62
CA PHE A 682 -1.44 27.01 12.89
C PHE A 682 -2.22 28.33 12.81
N LYS A 683 -3.47 28.28 12.32
CA LYS A 683 -4.36 29.43 12.11
C LYS A 683 -5.60 29.38 12.98
#